data_AF-A0A1I0P5U7-F1
#
_entry.id   AF-A0A1I0P5U7-F1
#
_cell.length_a   1.000
_cell.length_b   1.000
_cell.length_c   1.000
_cell.angle_alpha   90.00
_cell.angle_beta   90.00
_cell.angle_gamma   90.00
#
_symmetry.space_group_name_H-M   'P 1'
#
loop_
_entity.id
_entity.type
_entity.pdbx_description
1 polymer ?
#
loop_
_entity_poly.entity_id
_entity_poly.type
_entity_poly.pdbx_seq_one_letter_code
_entity_poly.pdbx_strand_id
1 'polypeptide(L)'
;MASLTDIHRNLFQLYEHYVGEPDSSKDVYGYWLFIVGYIIGAAGVATFVVGYAGEGNSYALIRISGITAATGLALCLFGIVLMLPVRKRGIQASFVGLLISLGGVGFFGWAYPYNWRELGVDYSVEVISVYTFGIGIIAGVTALVPILTGRKGMFVEEEGTSEDPAILTGDAMESAQFAVFRDENGDWKWHVLHLEALAQSNESAVTRPDATEGIERVKSQISSAGLMELTTSAFRLYEDRDGTWQWTLARDDGSIVGACAGEFEERDGAEESVSFLKDRGPDADVIEIEGAAFTYEERRDQWYWQLVDDDRMPLASSEQGHSTQERAEEAARTFAERFDQARVLDIEHIGMELCERADGWTWRFVDADDRVISTSTDTFDARRDAEAAAEALLPALESASVTVAGEPTYELYESGEEWRYRLVDEAEHVVARGPEGTDDRERSERWTEQFGENAVEADVVEIEDAEYEVYPAESASAGSSASTPDDDRDLPATIDAPEPAADGGTAVDSAGDEEQSPWHWRLVTDDREVVAASTEPHADAESATAAIERVRQQASEADLIEFENAAFQVYEADSGEWRWRLIDEDGNVLADSGEEHTSRNEAAEAMMTLKEQAPDAELLEIETAAFELFVNEDDEWGWRLIDEAGQLVAEDPATHPTRGAARQAMNRLLEHLDSDVRTMDQAIFQTYATEDWHWRFVMPSGETVAVDGQASPTRDELVDGLDDVRDVAAAAQRYAIGDVSVQLYGTDEWRFRLLDRDREEIADSNRTYDRREAVMAAVDELQAYATDAPIFAIEDAAIRLHSTDEDDWSWDLVDHEREVFAAGVDATGTKAGLFDEIEQVRQLAPMAGRVDFDVASFELVADEDDRWQWRLIDEDGRTVATGSETHETADDARAALEDVRELIESASILEIDSVSFELHTAEEGWVWQLIDEYGATMAESTQTYETRTAAREAMNDVKAHAPDGWITFTE
;
A
#
# COMPACT_ATOMS: atom_id res chain seq x y z
N MET A 1 -31.71 17.59 -13.52
CA MET A 1 -30.93 18.04 -14.71
C MET A 1 -31.92 18.43 -15.80
N ALA A 2 -31.57 19.28 -16.78
CA ALA A 2 -32.49 19.49 -17.91
C ALA A 2 -32.63 18.16 -18.67
N SER A 3 -33.85 17.69 -18.93
CA SER A 3 -34.07 16.47 -19.70
C SER A 3 -33.41 16.59 -21.08
N LEU A 4 -33.01 15.47 -21.71
CA LEU A 4 -32.47 15.48 -23.08
C LEU A 4 -33.38 16.23 -24.06
N THR A 5 -34.70 16.15 -23.82
CA THR A 5 -35.77 16.84 -24.54
C THR A 5 -35.72 18.35 -24.33
N ASP A 6 -35.46 18.81 -23.10
CA ASP A 6 -35.29 20.25 -22.79
C ASP A 6 -34.01 20.83 -23.39
N ILE A 7 -32.91 20.07 -23.39
CA ILE A 7 -31.65 20.49 -24.03
C ILE A 7 -31.87 20.60 -25.54
N HIS A 8 -32.55 19.61 -26.14
CA HIS A 8 -32.92 19.63 -27.54
C HIS A 8 -33.76 20.87 -27.88
N ARG A 9 -34.86 21.11 -27.16
CA ARG A 9 -35.74 22.26 -27.38
C ARG A 9 -35.02 23.60 -27.19
N ASN A 10 -34.17 23.72 -26.17
CA ASN A 10 -33.38 24.93 -25.93
C ASN A 10 -32.37 25.22 -27.05
N LEU A 11 -31.68 24.19 -27.59
CA LEU A 11 -30.72 24.38 -28.69
C LEU A 11 -31.39 24.93 -29.95
N PHE A 12 -32.62 24.49 -30.23
CA PHE A 12 -33.44 24.95 -31.35
C PHE A 12 -33.97 26.36 -31.14
N GLN A 13 -34.51 26.67 -29.96
CA GLN A 13 -34.95 28.03 -29.62
C GLN A 13 -33.79 29.04 -29.67
N LEU A 14 -32.60 28.65 -29.18
CA LEU A 14 -31.43 29.51 -29.21
C LEU A 14 -30.90 29.73 -30.63
N TYR A 15 -30.96 28.68 -31.47
CA TYR A 15 -30.64 28.82 -32.90
C TYR A 15 -31.63 29.74 -33.61
N GLU A 16 -32.94 29.57 -33.39
CA GLU A 16 -33.98 30.43 -33.98
C GLU A 16 -33.81 31.89 -33.54
N HIS A 17 -33.43 32.13 -32.28
CA HIS A 17 -33.21 33.47 -31.74
C HIS A 17 -31.97 34.17 -32.34
N TYR A 18 -30.86 33.45 -32.52
CA TYR A 18 -29.58 34.04 -32.94
C TYR A 18 -29.29 33.93 -34.45
N VAL A 19 -29.89 32.96 -35.14
CA VAL A 19 -29.62 32.65 -36.56
C VAL A 19 -30.86 32.83 -37.43
N GLY A 20 -32.01 32.27 -37.03
CA GLY A 20 -33.29 32.35 -37.75
C GLY A 20 -34.00 30.99 -37.83
N GLU A 21 -35.18 30.93 -38.48
CA GLU A 21 -35.95 29.68 -38.63
C GLU A 21 -35.09 28.58 -39.30
N PRO A 22 -34.94 27.39 -38.68
CA PRO A 22 -34.14 26.32 -39.25
C PRO A 22 -34.87 25.64 -40.42
N ASP A 23 -34.15 25.42 -41.52
CA ASP A 23 -34.65 24.66 -42.68
C ASP A 23 -34.65 23.14 -42.39
N SER A 24 -33.77 22.66 -41.50
CA SER A 24 -33.74 21.27 -41.03
C SER A 24 -33.16 21.16 -39.60
N SER A 25 -33.52 20.09 -38.89
CA SER A 25 -32.92 19.75 -37.60
C SER A 25 -31.40 19.60 -37.64
N LYS A 26 -30.84 19.17 -38.79
CA LYS A 26 -29.40 18.99 -38.99
C LYS A 26 -28.61 20.31 -38.97
N ASP A 27 -29.22 21.42 -39.38
CA ASP A 27 -28.57 22.72 -39.42
C ASP A 27 -28.27 23.25 -38.01
N VAL A 28 -29.22 23.02 -37.08
CA VAL A 28 -29.10 23.40 -35.67
C VAL A 28 -27.97 22.62 -34.99
N TYR A 29 -27.95 21.30 -35.16
CA TYR A 29 -26.90 20.45 -34.60
C TYR A 29 -25.52 20.75 -35.21
N GLY A 30 -25.46 20.98 -36.52
CA GLY A 30 -24.24 21.38 -37.21
C GLY A 30 -23.65 22.68 -36.67
N TYR A 31 -24.51 23.67 -36.39
CA TYR A 31 -24.13 24.94 -35.77
C TYR A 31 -23.53 24.79 -34.39
N TRP A 32 -24.22 24.10 -33.50
CA TRP A 32 -23.71 23.93 -32.13
C TRP A 32 -22.43 23.10 -32.10
N LEU A 33 -22.34 22.05 -32.93
CA LEU A 33 -21.13 21.24 -33.04
C LEU A 33 -19.94 22.05 -33.55
N PHE A 34 -20.15 22.94 -34.53
CA PHE A 34 -19.12 23.84 -35.01
C PHE A 34 -18.61 24.79 -33.91
N ILE A 35 -19.52 25.40 -33.15
CA ILE A 35 -19.19 26.33 -32.05
C ILE A 35 -18.44 25.62 -30.93
N VAL A 36 -18.90 24.44 -30.50
CA VAL A 36 -18.23 23.64 -29.47
C VAL A 36 -16.84 23.22 -29.94
N GLY A 37 -16.73 22.69 -31.16
CA GLY A 37 -15.43 22.34 -31.76
C GLY A 37 -14.47 23.54 -31.80
N TYR A 38 -14.98 24.74 -32.10
CA TYR A 38 -14.17 25.95 -32.16
C TYR A 38 -13.65 26.35 -30.78
N ILE A 39 -14.48 26.29 -29.75
CA ILE A 39 -14.09 26.59 -28.36
C ILE A 39 -13.03 25.60 -27.89
N ILE A 40 -13.24 24.29 -28.12
CA ILE A 40 -12.28 23.24 -27.78
C ILE A 40 -10.95 23.47 -28.52
N GLY A 41 -10.99 23.71 -29.83
CA GLY A 41 -9.80 23.97 -30.63
C GLY A 41 -9.04 25.21 -30.15
N ALA A 42 -9.75 26.31 -29.86
CA ALA A 42 -9.18 27.55 -29.34
C ALA A 42 -8.55 27.35 -27.95
N ALA A 43 -9.18 26.57 -27.06
CA ALA A 43 -8.64 26.21 -25.77
C ALA A 43 -7.35 25.39 -25.91
N GLY A 44 -7.32 24.40 -26.82
CA GLY A 44 -6.11 23.63 -27.12
C GLY A 44 -4.94 24.51 -27.57
N VAL A 45 -5.20 25.46 -28.48
CA VAL A 45 -4.18 26.43 -28.94
C VAL A 45 -3.74 27.36 -27.81
N ALA A 46 -4.67 27.85 -26.98
CA ALA A 46 -4.33 28.69 -25.84
C ALA A 46 -3.44 27.94 -24.82
N THR A 47 -3.77 26.69 -24.50
CA THR A 47 -2.98 25.81 -23.63
C THR A 47 -1.58 25.57 -24.20
N PHE A 48 -1.45 25.40 -25.52
CA PHE A 48 -0.15 25.29 -26.17
C PHE A 48 0.70 26.57 -25.99
N VAL A 49 0.10 27.75 -26.19
CA VAL A 49 0.78 29.05 -26.03
C VAL A 49 1.20 29.30 -24.59
N VAL A 50 0.34 28.99 -23.62
CA VAL A 50 0.65 29.10 -22.18
C VAL A 50 1.76 28.12 -21.79
N GLY A 51 1.67 26.86 -22.24
CA GLY A 51 2.68 25.85 -21.96
C GLY A 51 4.05 26.15 -22.56
N TYR A 52 4.11 26.85 -23.71
CA TYR A 52 5.37 27.31 -24.30
C TYR A 52 6.03 28.45 -23.51
N ALA A 53 5.27 29.19 -22.70
CA ALA A 53 5.74 30.36 -21.96
C ALA A 53 6.12 30.09 -20.50
N GLY A 54 5.80 28.92 -19.93
CA GLY A 54 6.05 28.57 -18.53
C GLY A 54 7.17 27.54 -18.33
N GLU A 55 7.75 27.48 -17.12
CA GLU A 55 8.79 26.50 -16.70
C GLU A 55 8.21 25.13 -16.25
N GLY A 56 6.99 24.78 -16.66
CA GLY A 56 6.30 23.54 -16.25
C GLY A 56 6.67 22.30 -17.07
N ASN A 57 6.17 21.13 -16.66
CA ASN A 57 6.40 19.83 -17.31
C ASN A 57 5.94 19.85 -18.79
N SER A 58 6.88 20.12 -19.69
CA SER A 58 6.65 20.49 -21.08
C SER A 58 5.97 19.39 -21.91
N TYR A 59 6.15 18.11 -21.54
CA TYR A 59 5.53 17.00 -22.27
C TYR A 59 4.02 16.87 -22.03
N ALA A 60 3.57 16.98 -20.78
CA ALA A 60 2.15 16.84 -20.45
C ALA A 60 1.30 17.95 -21.12
N LEU A 61 1.79 19.19 -21.10
CA LEU A 61 1.09 20.32 -21.71
C LEU A 61 1.02 20.25 -23.24
N ILE A 62 2.07 19.72 -23.90
CA ILE A 62 2.05 19.49 -25.35
C ILE A 62 1.09 18.35 -25.72
N ARG A 63 1.06 17.28 -24.92
CA ARG A 63 0.12 16.16 -25.11
C ARG A 63 -1.33 16.64 -25.01
N ILE A 64 -1.67 17.35 -23.94
CA ILE A 64 -3.02 17.87 -23.70
C ILE A 64 -3.42 18.86 -24.81
N SER A 65 -2.57 19.85 -25.09
CA SER A 65 -2.88 20.84 -26.13
C SER A 65 -3.01 20.23 -27.53
N GLY A 66 -2.19 19.24 -27.88
CA GLY A 66 -2.27 18.52 -29.15
C GLY A 66 -3.58 17.74 -29.30
N ILE A 67 -4.00 17.02 -28.24
CA ILE A 67 -5.28 16.29 -28.20
C ILE A 67 -6.44 17.28 -28.35
N THR A 68 -6.49 18.31 -27.51
CA THR A 68 -7.61 19.26 -27.50
C THR A 68 -7.71 20.03 -28.82
N ALA A 69 -6.60 20.50 -29.39
CA ALA A 69 -6.61 21.23 -30.66
C ALA A 69 -7.04 20.34 -31.84
N ALA A 70 -6.56 19.09 -31.91
CA ALA A 70 -6.87 18.17 -32.98
C ALA A 70 -8.33 17.67 -32.93
N THR A 71 -8.86 17.43 -31.73
CA THR A 71 -10.28 17.10 -31.52
C THR A 71 -11.17 18.26 -31.94
N GLY A 72 -10.86 19.49 -31.49
CA GLY A 72 -11.64 20.68 -31.84
C GLY A 72 -11.72 20.91 -33.36
N LEU A 73 -10.60 20.76 -34.08
CA LEU A 73 -10.57 20.89 -35.54
C LEU A 73 -11.46 19.86 -36.25
N ALA A 74 -11.41 18.59 -35.82
CA ALA A 74 -12.22 17.53 -36.42
C ALA A 74 -13.73 17.78 -36.22
N LEU A 75 -14.13 18.22 -35.02
CA LEU A 75 -15.51 18.58 -34.70
C LEU A 75 -15.99 19.79 -35.51
N CYS A 76 -15.16 20.83 -35.67
CA CYS A 76 -15.50 21.98 -36.52
C CYS A 76 -15.77 21.56 -37.96
N LEU A 77 -14.90 20.74 -38.55
CA LEU A 77 -15.06 20.31 -39.95
C LEU A 77 -16.30 19.43 -40.12
N PHE A 78 -16.62 18.57 -39.16
CA PHE A 78 -17.84 17.77 -39.20
C PHE A 78 -19.10 18.64 -39.03
N GLY A 79 -19.07 19.62 -38.11
CA GLY A 79 -20.16 20.60 -37.94
C GLY A 79 -20.46 21.38 -39.22
N ILE A 80 -19.42 21.79 -39.96
CA ILE A 80 -19.58 22.44 -41.27
C ILE A 80 -20.25 21.50 -42.29
N VAL A 81 -19.92 20.21 -42.29
CA VAL A 81 -20.57 19.24 -43.19
C VAL A 81 -22.05 19.09 -42.88
N LEU A 82 -22.44 19.08 -41.60
CA LEU A 82 -23.85 18.97 -41.19
C LEU A 82 -24.70 20.16 -41.62
N MET A 83 -24.10 21.35 -41.80
CA MET A 83 -24.77 22.55 -42.35
C MET A 83 -24.86 22.57 -43.88
N LEU A 84 -24.16 21.67 -44.57
CA LEU A 84 -24.18 21.63 -46.03
C LEU A 84 -25.33 20.70 -46.47
N PRO A 85 -25.96 20.99 -47.63
CA PRO A 85 -27.04 20.16 -48.17
C PRO A 85 -26.48 18.84 -48.74
N VAL A 86 -26.06 17.96 -47.84
CA VAL A 86 -25.41 16.68 -48.15
C VAL A 86 -26.36 15.54 -47.81
N ARG A 87 -26.55 14.61 -48.75
CA ARG A 87 -27.36 13.40 -48.50
C ARG A 87 -26.81 12.58 -47.34
N LYS A 88 -27.67 11.75 -46.73
CA LYS A 88 -27.35 10.83 -45.61
C LYS A 88 -26.03 10.05 -45.78
N ARG A 89 -25.70 9.63 -47.01
CA ARG A 89 -24.43 8.92 -47.31
C ARG A 89 -23.17 9.80 -47.17
N GLY A 90 -23.25 11.09 -47.51
CA GLY A 90 -22.13 12.01 -47.31
C GLY A 90 -21.94 12.35 -45.84
N ILE A 91 -23.03 12.43 -45.07
CA ILE A 91 -22.97 12.55 -43.60
C ILE A 91 -22.32 11.31 -42.98
N GLN A 92 -22.73 10.11 -43.37
CA GLN A 92 -22.11 8.85 -42.93
C GLN A 92 -20.61 8.79 -43.27
N ALA A 93 -20.22 9.19 -44.49
CA ALA A 93 -18.81 9.24 -44.88
C ALA A 93 -18.01 10.21 -44.01
N SER A 94 -18.55 11.41 -43.73
CA SER A 94 -17.89 12.38 -42.86
C SER A 94 -17.87 11.94 -41.39
N PHE A 95 -18.87 11.20 -40.92
CA PHE A 95 -18.87 10.59 -39.59
C PHE A 95 -17.78 9.52 -39.46
N VAL A 96 -17.61 8.66 -40.47
CA VAL A 96 -16.48 7.73 -40.54
C VAL A 96 -15.15 8.48 -40.53
N GLY A 97 -15.05 9.57 -41.30
CA GLY A 97 -13.88 10.45 -41.28
C GLY A 97 -13.60 11.05 -39.88
N LEU A 98 -14.65 11.42 -39.14
CA LEU A 98 -14.54 11.92 -37.77
C LEU A 98 -14.02 10.84 -36.83
N LEU A 99 -14.57 9.62 -36.86
CA LEU A 99 -14.10 8.50 -36.04
C LEU A 99 -12.63 8.16 -36.32
N ILE A 100 -12.22 8.12 -37.59
CA ILE A 100 -10.83 7.90 -37.99
C ILE A 100 -9.93 9.02 -37.45
N SER A 101 -10.39 10.28 -37.52
CA SER A 101 -9.64 11.42 -36.98
C SER A 101 -9.48 11.31 -35.47
N LEU A 102 -10.55 11.01 -34.73
CA LEU A 102 -10.49 10.83 -33.27
C LEU A 102 -9.62 9.64 -32.86
N GLY A 103 -9.66 8.53 -33.62
CA GLY A 103 -8.73 7.42 -33.45
C GLY A 103 -7.27 7.83 -33.63
N GLY A 104 -6.99 8.70 -34.62
CA GLY A 104 -5.67 9.32 -34.79
C GLY A 104 -5.26 10.22 -33.61
N VAL A 105 -6.20 10.96 -33.01
CA VAL A 105 -5.95 11.77 -31.80
C VAL A 105 -5.66 10.89 -30.58
N GLY A 106 -6.43 9.82 -30.37
CA GLY A 106 -6.17 8.85 -29.30
C GLY A 106 -4.80 8.18 -29.47
N PHE A 107 -4.45 7.81 -30.70
CA PHE A 107 -3.15 7.23 -31.02
C PHE A 107 -1.99 8.22 -30.77
N PHE A 108 -2.16 9.50 -31.09
CA PHE A 108 -1.23 10.56 -30.69
C PHE A 108 -1.06 10.64 -29.16
N GLY A 109 -2.18 10.61 -28.43
CA GLY A 109 -2.18 10.62 -26.98
C GLY A 109 -1.41 9.46 -26.38
N TRP A 110 -1.49 8.26 -26.95
CA TRP A 110 -0.71 7.10 -26.48
C TRP A 110 0.76 7.14 -26.89
N ALA A 111 1.07 7.54 -28.12
CA ALA A 111 2.44 7.53 -28.65
C ALA A 111 3.33 8.64 -28.08
N TYR A 112 2.77 9.80 -27.73
CA TYR A 112 3.52 10.94 -27.20
C TYR A 112 3.71 10.85 -25.66
N PRO A 113 4.91 11.11 -25.11
CA PRO A 113 6.13 11.59 -25.78
C PRO A 113 7.12 10.50 -26.20
N TYR A 114 6.99 9.28 -25.68
CA TYR A 114 8.06 8.28 -25.68
C TYR A 114 8.29 7.57 -27.01
N ASN A 115 7.31 7.57 -27.91
CA ASN A 115 7.33 6.89 -29.21
C ASN A 115 7.09 7.88 -30.38
N TRP A 116 7.62 9.10 -30.25
CA TRP A 116 7.31 10.23 -31.13
C TRP A 116 8.58 10.99 -31.53
N ARG A 117 8.82 11.18 -32.85
CA ARG A 117 9.98 11.93 -33.40
C ARG A 117 11.32 11.38 -32.92
N GLU A 118 11.68 10.19 -33.39
CA GLU A 118 12.95 9.50 -33.14
C GLU A 118 13.21 9.09 -31.66
N LEU A 119 12.22 9.24 -30.78
CA LEU A 119 12.18 8.61 -29.45
C LEU A 119 11.48 7.24 -29.56
N GLY A 120 12.09 6.19 -29.02
CA GLY A 120 11.49 4.84 -29.00
C GLY A 120 11.24 4.25 -30.38
N VAL A 121 10.07 3.63 -30.58
CA VAL A 121 9.57 3.24 -31.90
C VAL A 121 8.80 4.43 -32.47
N ASP A 122 9.34 5.12 -33.46
CA ASP A 122 8.74 6.35 -33.99
C ASP A 122 7.45 6.08 -34.77
N TYR A 123 6.29 6.34 -34.15
CA TYR A 123 4.96 6.24 -34.77
C TYR A 123 4.45 7.57 -35.36
N SER A 124 5.30 8.59 -35.48
CA SER A 124 4.86 9.93 -35.89
C SER A 124 4.22 9.95 -37.29
N VAL A 125 4.71 9.12 -38.21
CA VAL A 125 4.16 9.03 -39.57
C VAL A 125 2.79 8.36 -39.56
N GLU A 126 2.63 7.28 -38.80
CA GLU A 126 1.41 6.49 -38.69
C GLU A 126 0.28 7.31 -38.06
N VAL A 127 0.56 7.97 -36.93
CA VAL A 127 -0.40 8.86 -36.24
C VAL A 127 -0.87 9.99 -37.15
N ILE A 128 0.08 10.71 -37.79
CA ILE A 128 -0.26 11.82 -38.69
C ILE A 128 -1.04 11.32 -39.91
N SER A 129 -0.71 10.13 -40.43
CA SER A 129 -1.39 9.54 -41.58
C SER A 129 -2.85 9.19 -41.25
N VAL A 130 -3.12 8.57 -40.11
CA VAL A 130 -4.49 8.23 -39.66
C VAL A 130 -5.32 9.50 -39.49
N TYR A 131 -4.80 10.48 -38.74
CA TYR A 131 -5.51 11.74 -38.51
C TYR A 131 -5.77 12.50 -39.82
N THR A 132 -4.76 12.62 -40.68
CA THR A 132 -4.89 13.32 -41.97
C THR A 132 -5.84 12.58 -42.92
N PHE A 133 -5.88 11.25 -42.89
CA PHE A 133 -6.81 10.47 -43.68
C PHE A 133 -8.26 10.72 -43.26
N GLY A 134 -8.54 10.74 -41.95
CA GLY A 134 -9.86 11.08 -41.42
C GLY A 134 -10.31 12.50 -41.79
N ILE A 135 -9.44 13.49 -41.57
CA ILE A 135 -9.70 14.89 -41.96
C ILE A 135 -9.86 15.03 -43.48
N GLY A 136 -9.08 14.27 -44.26
CA GLY A 136 -9.16 14.24 -45.71
C GLY A 136 -10.49 13.70 -46.23
N ILE A 137 -11.11 12.74 -45.54
CA ILE A 137 -12.47 12.25 -45.85
C ILE A 137 -13.49 13.37 -45.59
N ILE A 138 -13.44 14.01 -44.41
CA ILE A 138 -14.37 15.09 -44.04
C ILE A 138 -14.24 16.27 -45.02
N ALA A 139 -13.02 16.76 -45.23
CA ALA A 139 -12.73 17.86 -46.14
C ALA A 139 -13.02 17.50 -47.61
N GLY A 140 -12.84 16.23 -47.98
CA GLY A 140 -13.17 15.72 -49.31
C GLY A 140 -14.66 15.81 -49.61
N VAL A 141 -15.53 15.51 -48.64
CA VAL A 141 -16.98 15.69 -48.75
C VAL A 141 -17.32 17.17 -48.94
N THR A 142 -16.72 18.08 -48.14
CA THR A 142 -16.91 19.54 -48.25
C THR A 142 -16.43 20.09 -49.60
N ALA A 143 -15.28 19.64 -50.11
CA ALA A 143 -14.71 20.10 -51.38
C ALA A 143 -15.45 19.55 -52.61
N LEU A 144 -16.18 18.45 -52.48
CA LEU A 144 -17.00 17.88 -53.55
C LEU A 144 -18.28 18.69 -53.82
N VAL A 145 -18.75 19.45 -52.82
CA VAL A 145 -20.02 20.21 -52.88
C VAL A 145 -20.06 21.20 -54.06
N PRO A 146 -19.05 22.06 -54.31
CA PRO A 146 -19.08 23.01 -55.43
C PRO A 146 -18.84 22.37 -56.81
N ILE A 147 -18.25 21.17 -56.87
CA ILE A 147 -17.92 20.48 -58.13
C ILE A 147 -19.13 19.67 -58.64
N LEU A 148 -19.96 19.17 -57.72
CA LEU A 148 -21.15 18.38 -58.03
C LEU A 148 -22.40 19.21 -58.41
N THR A 149 -22.43 20.50 -58.07
CA THR A 149 -23.54 21.42 -58.40
C THR A 149 -23.66 21.77 -59.89
N GLY A 150 -22.71 21.35 -60.75
CA GLY A 150 -22.62 21.77 -62.16
C GLY A 150 -23.29 20.88 -63.23
N ARG A 151 -23.54 19.58 -62.99
CA ARG A 151 -24.33 18.72 -63.91
C ARG A 151 -24.52 17.29 -63.36
N LYS A 152 -25.78 16.90 -63.14
CA LYS A 152 -26.33 15.53 -62.89
C LYS A 152 -25.36 14.44 -62.39
N GLY A 153 -25.47 14.06 -61.11
CA GLY A 153 -24.93 12.79 -60.59
C GLY A 153 -25.00 12.56 -59.07
N MET A 154 -25.86 11.61 -58.66
CA MET A 154 -25.83 10.71 -57.48
C MET A 154 -25.95 11.22 -56.02
N PHE A 155 -25.77 12.50 -55.65
CA PHE A 155 -25.70 12.88 -54.22
C PHE A 155 -26.50 14.09 -53.69
N VAL A 156 -27.53 14.59 -54.37
CA VAL A 156 -28.37 15.73 -53.88
C VAL A 156 -29.87 15.48 -54.06
N GLU A 157 -30.68 15.64 -53.02
CA GLU A 157 -32.15 15.72 -53.11
C GLU A 157 -32.54 17.07 -53.74
N GLU A 158 -33.45 17.07 -54.72
CA GLU A 158 -33.99 18.31 -55.27
C GLU A 158 -34.95 18.92 -54.23
N GLU A 159 -34.44 19.82 -53.39
CA GLU A 159 -35.30 20.72 -52.61
C GLU A 159 -35.70 21.90 -53.48
N GLY A 160 -36.99 21.92 -53.80
CA GLY A 160 -37.62 22.87 -54.69
C GLY A 160 -37.48 24.30 -54.18
N THR A 161 -37.05 25.17 -55.09
CA THR A 161 -37.39 26.59 -55.11
C THR A 161 -38.79 26.85 -54.56
N SER A 162 -38.88 27.76 -53.58
CA SER A 162 -40.11 28.37 -53.09
C SER A 162 -41.03 28.76 -54.25
N GLU A 163 -42.11 28.00 -54.46
CA GLU A 163 -43.25 28.46 -55.24
C GLU A 163 -44.09 29.38 -54.34
N ASP A 164 -44.16 30.66 -54.73
CA ASP A 164 -45.20 31.58 -54.28
C ASP A 164 -46.59 30.91 -54.43
N PRO A 165 -47.53 31.09 -53.47
CA PRO A 165 -48.82 30.43 -53.53
C PRO A 165 -49.60 30.85 -54.78
N ALA A 166 -50.14 29.86 -55.49
CA ALA A 166 -51.04 30.09 -56.63
C ALA A 166 -52.33 30.78 -56.17
N ILE A 167 -52.71 31.81 -56.92
CA ILE A 167 -53.93 32.60 -56.74
C ILE A 167 -55.16 31.69 -56.78
N LEU A 168 -55.98 31.79 -55.72
CA LEU A 168 -57.29 31.17 -55.50
C LEU A 168 -58.18 31.14 -56.77
N THR A 169 -58.52 29.93 -57.23
CA THR A 169 -59.67 29.67 -58.12
C THR A 169 -60.73 28.85 -57.37
N GLY A 170 -61.98 29.29 -57.51
CA GLY A 170 -63.12 28.96 -56.63
C GLY A 170 -63.74 27.57 -56.74
N ASP A 171 -62.94 26.51 -56.83
CA ASP A 171 -63.39 25.12 -56.60
C ASP A 171 -63.00 24.60 -55.20
N ALA A 172 -62.21 25.37 -54.42
CA ALA A 172 -61.65 24.96 -53.12
C ALA A 172 -62.57 25.19 -51.90
N MET A 173 -63.90 25.27 -52.06
CA MET A 173 -64.83 25.36 -50.91
C MET A 173 -65.40 24.00 -50.48
N GLU A 174 -65.01 22.89 -51.14
CA GLU A 174 -65.47 21.54 -50.80
C GLU A 174 -64.44 20.67 -50.05
N SER A 175 -63.12 20.92 -50.13
CA SER A 175 -62.09 20.12 -49.45
C SER A 175 -61.67 20.67 -48.07
N ALA A 176 -61.08 19.83 -47.22
CA ALA A 176 -60.66 20.21 -45.86
C ALA A 176 -59.38 21.07 -45.87
N GLN A 177 -59.16 21.84 -44.81
CA GLN A 177 -57.97 22.68 -44.62
C GLN A 177 -57.13 22.17 -43.45
N PHE A 178 -55.82 21.99 -43.63
CA PHE A 178 -54.89 21.77 -42.52
C PHE A 178 -54.40 23.12 -42.01
N ALA A 179 -54.89 23.55 -40.86
CA ALA A 179 -54.43 24.77 -40.19
C ALA A 179 -53.27 24.43 -39.24
N VAL A 180 -52.07 24.93 -39.54
CA VAL A 180 -50.84 24.69 -38.76
C VAL A 180 -50.53 25.93 -37.93
N PHE A 181 -50.38 25.75 -36.61
CA PHE A 181 -50.20 26.82 -35.64
C PHE A 181 -49.14 26.44 -34.61
N ARG A 182 -48.58 27.45 -33.90
CA ARG A 182 -47.69 27.20 -32.76
C ARG A 182 -48.49 27.00 -31.49
N ASP A 183 -48.12 26.00 -30.70
CA ASP A 183 -48.67 25.79 -29.36
C ASP A 183 -47.98 26.70 -28.31
N GLU A 184 -48.34 26.54 -27.03
CA GLU A 184 -47.81 27.35 -25.93
C GLU A 184 -46.29 27.17 -25.72
N ASN A 185 -45.73 26.05 -26.19
CA ASN A 185 -44.31 25.72 -26.08
C ASN A 185 -43.51 26.20 -27.31
N GLY A 186 -44.19 26.72 -28.33
CA GLY A 186 -43.60 27.16 -29.58
C GLY A 186 -43.44 26.05 -30.62
N ASP A 187 -43.92 24.83 -30.33
CA ASP A 187 -43.91 23.70 -31.26
C ASP A 187 -45.14 23.78 -32.19
N TRP A 188 -45.05 23.19 -33.38
CA TRP A 188 -46.09 23.25 -34.41
C TRP A 188 -47.11 22.12 -34.26
N LYS A 189 -48.40 22.45 -34.13
CA LYS A 189 -49.53 21.52 -34.22
C LYS A 189 -50.42 21.84 -35.41
N TRP A 190 -51.26 20.89 -35.83
CA TRP A 190 -52.20 21.10 -36.93
C TRP A 190 -53.60 20.58 -36.64
N HIS A 191 -54.61 21.27 -37.18
CA HIS A 191 -56.01 20.85 -37.17
C HIS A 191 -56.52 20.62 -38.60
N VAL A 192 -57.37 19.62 -38.80
CA VAL A 192 -58.17 19.44 -40.01
C VAL A 192 -59.49 20.19 -39.84
N LEU A 193 -59.73 21.18 -40.69
CA LEU A 193 -60.93 22.01 -40.69
C LEU A 193 -61.79 21.70 -41.92
N HIS A 194 -63.06 21.39 -41.72
CA HIS A 194 -64.08 21.35 -42.78
C HIS A 194 -65.39 21.87 -42.20
N LEU A 195 -65.68 23.16 -42.42
CA LEU A 195 -66.72 23.97 -41.75
C LEU A 195 -66.54 24.12 -40.23
N GLU A 196 -66.05 23.08 -39.55
CA GLU A 196 -65.64 23.01 -38.14
C GLU A 196 -64.31 22.23 -38.01
N ALA A 197 -63.68 22.27 -36.84
CA ALA A 197 -62.49 21.47 -36.57
C ALA A 197 -62.91 20.01 -36.35
N LEU A 198 -62.40 19.11 -37.18
CA LEU A 198 -62.76 17.70 -37.18
C LEU A 198 -61.68 16.80 -36.57
N ALA A 199 -60.41 17.16 -36.75
CA ALA A 199 -59.27 16.38 -36.28
C ALA A 199 -58.12 17.29 -35.83
N GLN A 200 -57.30 16.81 -34.92
CA GLN A 200 -56.06 17.47 -34.48
C GLN A 200 -54.88 16.49 -34.47
N SER A 201 -53.67 17.04 -34.59
CA SER A 201 -52.44 16.30 -34.38
C SER A 201 -52.28 15.96 -32.90
N ASN A 202 -51.94 14.70 -32.60
CA ASN A 202 -51.63 14.28 -31.24
C ASN A 202 -50.30 14.94 -30.79
N GLU A 203 -49.24 14.68 -31.54
CA GLU A 203 -47.90 15.22 -31.30
C GLU A 203 -47.72 16.65 -31.83
N SER A 204 -46.82 17.39 -31.19
CA SER A 204 -46.30 18.67 -31.68
C SER A 204 -44.96 18.47 -32.38
N ALA A 205 -44.70 19.25 -33.42
CA ALA A 205 -43.50 19.17 -34.23
C ALA A 205 -42.60 20.39 -34.00
N VAL A 206 -41.33 20.18 -33.64
CA VAL A 206 -40.41 21.29 -33.29
C VAL A 206 -40.15 22.22 -34.47
N THR A 207 -40.16 21.69 -35.70
CA THR A 207 -39.96 22.48 -36.91
C THR A 207 -41.17 22.44 -37.85
N ARG A 208 -41.34 23.52 -38.61
CA ARG A 208 -42.39 23.64 -39.61
C ARG A 208 -42.31 22.56 -40.71
N PRO A 209 -41.13 22.17 -41.22
CA PRO A 209 -40.98 21.01 -42.09
C PRO A 209 -41.50 19.70 -41.47
N ASP A 210 -41.19 19.43 -40.20
CA ASP A 210 -41.63 18.20 -39.51
C ASP A 210 -43.17 18.15 -39.37
N ALA A 211 -43.80 19.29 -39.05
CA ALA A 211 -45.26 19.42 -39.02
C ALA A 211 -45.89 19.14 -40.40
N THR A 212 -45.24 19.64 -41.46
CA THR A 212 -45.68 19.45 -42.84
C THR A 212 -45.54 17.98 -43.26
N GLU A 213 -44.45 17.32 -42.86
CA GLU A 213 -44.25 15.89 -43.10
C GLU A 213 -45.33 15.04 -42.40
N GLY A 214 -45.68 15.38 -41.15
CA GLY A 214 -46.77 14.71 -40.42
C GLY A 214 -48.13 14.83 -41.12
N ILE A 215 -48.44 16.02 -41.66
CA ILE A 215 -49.67 16.25 -42.45
C ILE A 215 -49.68 15.40 -43.72
N GLU A 216 -48.57 15.38 -44.47
CA GLU A 216 -48.46 14.59 -45.70
C GLU A 216 -48.55 13.08 -45.42
N ARG A 217 -48.06 12.61 -44.27
CA ARG A 217 -48.23 11.23 -43.81
C ARG A 217 -49.70 10.88 -43.60
N VAL A 218 -50.43 11.73 -42.87
CA VAL A 218 -51.88 11.58 -42.66
C VAL A 218 -52.64 11.58 -43.98
N LYS A 219 -52.38 12.53 -44.88
CA LYS A 219 -53.02 12.57 -46.21
C LYS A 219 -52.80 11.29 -47.00
N SER A 220 -51.57 10.78 -47.00
CA SER A 220 -51.20 9.58 -47.75
C SER A 220 -51.85 8.30 -47.21
N GLN A 221 -52.07 8.21 -45.90
CA GLN A 221 -52.48 6.97 -45.22
C GLN A 221 -53.97 6.93 -44.84
N ILE A 222 -54.62 8.08 -44.65
CA ILE A 222 -56.00 8.14 -44.16
C ILE A 222 -57.02 7.52 -45.13
N SER A 223 -56.75 7.57 -46.44
CA SER A 223 -57.62 7.00 -47.48
C SER A 223 -57.73 5.48 -47.37
N SER A 224 -56.64 4.81 -46.97
CA SER A 224 -56.58 3.36 -46.76
C SER A 224 -57.03 2.93 -45.36
N ALA A 225 -57.30 3.87 -44.45
CA ALA A 225 -57.50 3.55 -43.05
C ALA A 225 -58.71 2.60 -42.81
N GLY A 226 -58.50 1.51 -42.09
CA GLY A 226 -59.53 0.59 -41.62
C GLY A 226 -60.46 1.21 -40.58
N LEU A 227 -61.46 0.45 -40.11
CA LEU A 227 -62.31 0.81 -38.98
C LEU A 227 -62.18 -0.29 -37.92
N MET A 228 -61.72 0.09 -36.73
CA MET A 228 -61.63 -0.74 -35.54
C MET A 228 -62.49 -0.13 -34.44
N GLU A 229 -63.22 -0.96 -33.68
CA GLU A 229 -64.06 -0.48 -32.57
C GLU A 229 -63.63 -1.19 -31.30
N LEU A 230 -63.16 -0.44 -30.30
CA LEU A 230 -63.01 -0.97 -28.95
C LEU A 230 -64.34 -0.84 -28.22
N THR A 231 -64.98 -1.99 -27.97
CA THR A 231 -66.16 -2.06 -27.10
C THR A 231 -65.82 -2.57 -25.70
N THR A 232 -64.58 -2.99 -25.50
CA THR A 232 -64.00 -3.53 -24.27
C THR A 232 -62.49 -3.35 -24.34
N SER A 233 -61.79 -3.57 -23.24
CA SER A 233 -60.34 -3.49 -23.15
C SER A 233 -59.68 -4.45 -24.16
N ALA A 234 -58.51 -4.09 -24.65
CA ALA A 234 -57.82 -4.92 -25.63
C ALA A 234 -56.30 -4.82 -25.56
N PHE A 235 -55.63 -5.95 -25.80
CA PHE A 235 -54.23 -6.01 -26.17
C PHE A 235 -54.10 -5.72 -27.68
N ARG A 236 -53.46 -4.61 -28.03
CA ARG A 236 -53.15 -4.21 -29.40
C ARG A 236 -51.75 -4.71 -29.74
N LEU A 237 -51.64 -5.65 -30.68
CA LEU A 237 -50.36 -6.14 -31.21
C LEU A 237 -50.07 -5.43 -32.54
N TYR A 238 -48.84 -4.94 -32.72
CA TYR A 238 -48.41 -4.25 -33.93
C TYR A 238 -46.93 -4.52 -34.23
N GLU A 239 -46.55 -4.41 -35.50
CA GLU A 239 -45.16 -4.47 -35.96
C GLU A 239 -44.63 -3.03 -36.03
N ASP A 240 -43.52 -2.73 -35.35
CA ASP A 240 -42.83 -1.45 -35.42
C ASP A 240 -41.96 -1.36 -36.70
N ARG A 241 -41.45 -0.15 -37.00
CA ARG A 241 -40.72 0.18 -38.24
C ARG A 241 -39.47 -0.65 -38.49
N ASP A 242 -38.88 -1.19 -37.43
CA ASP A 242 -37.69 -2.04 -37.48
C ASP A 242 -38.02 -3.54 -37.65
N GLY A 243 -39.32 -3.88 -37.78
CA GLY A 243 -39.82 -5.25 -38.01
C GLY A 243 -40.01 -6.06 -36.73
N THR A 244 -39.89 -5.43 -35.57
CA THR A 244 -40.14 -6.03 -34.26
C THR A 244 -41.60 -5.85 -33.87
N TRP A 245 -42.14 -6.80 -33.13
CA TRP A 245 -43.50 -6.80 -32.65
C TRP A 245 -43.55 -6.24 -31.23
N GLN A 246 -44.60 -5.49 -30.93
CA GLN A 246 -44.90 -4.91 -29.63
C GLN A 246 -46.38 -5.06 -29.31
N TRP A 247 -46.75 -4.89 -28.03
CA TRP A 247 -48.15 -4.83 -27.64
C TRP A 247 -48.44 -3.75 -26.60
N THR A 248 -49.65 -3.17 -26.64
CA THR A 248 -50.19 -2.26 -25.63
C THR A 248 -51.54 -2.74 -25.11
N LEU A 249 -51.79 -2.58 -23.81
CA LEU A 249 -53.08 -2.83 -23.18
C LEU A 249 -53.86 -1.52 -23.11
N ALA A 250 -54.96 -1.45 -23.84
CA ALA A 250 -55.85 -0.29 -23.88
C ALA A 250 -57.18 -0.57 -23.17
N ARG A 251 -57.73 0.44 -22.48
CA ARG A 251 -59.10 0.46 -21.99
C ARG A 251 -60.09 0.64 -23.14
N ASP A 252 -61.38 0.50 -22.85
CA ASP A 252 -62.47 0.75 -23.81
C ASP A 252 -62.60 2.22 -24.26
N ASP A 253 -62.05 3.16 -23.46
CA ASP A 253 -61.92 4.57 -23.81
C ASP A 253 -60.69 4.90 -24.69
N GLY A 254 -59.85 3.91 -24.98
CA GLY A 254 -58.65 4.03 -25.81
C GLY A 254 -57.38 4.45 -25.08
N SER A 255 -57.47 4.79 -23.78
CA SER A 255 -56.30 5.05 -22.94
C SER A 255 -55.44 3.80 -22.77
N ILE A 256 -54.13 3.97 -22.81
CA ILE A 256 -53.15 2.88 -22.65
C ILE A 256 -52.78 2.79 -21.18
N VAL A 257 -52.91 1.60 -20.60
CA VAL A 257 -52.63 1.33 -19.18
C VAL A 257 -51.38 0.49 -18.97
N GLY A 258 -50.93 -0.20 -20.00
CA GLY A 258 -49.69 -0.96 -19.97
C GLY A 258 -49.15 -1.29 -21.34
N ALA A 259 -47.88 -1.64 -21.41
CA ALA A 259 -47.17 -2.02 -22.62
C ALA A 259 -46.21 -3.19 -22.35
N CYS A 260 -45.78 -3.87 -23.41
CA CYS A 260 -44.68 -4.81 -23.33
C CYS A 260 -43.39 -4.11 -22.90
N ALA A 261 -42.62 -4.77 -22.03
CA ALA A 261 -41.35 -4.22 -21.58
C ALA A 261 -40.21 -4.36 -22.61
N GLY A 262 -40.41 -5.18 -23.64
CA GLY A 262 -39.42 -5.43 -24.69
C GLY A 262 -40.06 -5.66 -26.06
N GLU A 263 -39.20 -5.79 -27.06
CA GLU A 263 -39.56 -6.03 -28.45
C GLU A 263 -39.42 -7.51 -28.80
N PHE A 264 -40.30 -8.01 -29.68
CA PHE A 264 -40.32 -9.40 -30.10
C PHE A 264 -39.94 -9.52 -31.58
N GLU A 265 -39.04 -10.43 -31.96
CA GLU A 265 -38.67 -10.60 -33.38
C GLU A 265 -39.83 -11.12 -34.23
N GLU A 266 -40.74 -11.88 -33.62
CA GLU A 266 -41.87 -12.52 -34.28
C GLU A 266 -43.17 -12.24 -33.51
N ARG A 267 -44.28 -12.13 -34.24
CA ARG A 267 -45.66 -11.99 -33.74
C ARG A 267 -45.98 -12.99 -32.63
N ASP A 268 -45.58 -14.25 -32.81
CA ASP A 268 -45.86 -15.32 -31.87
C ASP A 268 -45.23 -15.05 -30.49
N GLY A 269 -44.09 -14.35 -30.44
CA GLY A 269 -43.46 -13.92 -29.18
C GLY A 269 -44.25 -12.84 -28.44
N ALA A 270 -44.81 -11.86 -29.17
CA ALA A 270 -45.68 -10.85 -28.59
C ALA A 270 -47.01 -11.47 -28.08
N GLU A 271 -47.58 -12.42 -28.83
CA GLU A 271 -48.78 -13.16 -28.43
C GLU A 271 -48.51 -14.06 -27.20
N GLU A 272 -47.34 -14.71 -27.12
CA GLU A 272 -46.91 -15.49 -25.95
C GLU A 272 -46.77 -14.61 -24.70
N SER A 273 -46.18 -13.42 -24.84
CA SER A 273 -46.08 -12.43 -23.76
C SER A 273 -47.46 -11.98 -23.24
N VAL A 274 -48.41 -11.72 -24.15
CA VAL A 274 -49.79 -11.41 -23.77
C VAL A 274 -50.46 -12.61 -23.10
N SER A 275 -50.26 -13.83 -23.60
CA SER A 275 -50.81 -15.04 -22.98
C SER A 275 -50.27 -15.24 -21.57
N PHE A 276 -48.96 -15.02 -21.36
CA PHE A 276 -48.34 -15.09 -20.04
C PHE A 276 -48.97 -14.09 -19.08
N LEU A 277 -49.15 -12.83 -19.49
CA LEU A 277 -49.79 -11.79 -18.69
C LEU A 277 -51.26 -12.15 -18.38
N LYS A 278 -52.02 -12.68 -19.35
CA LYS A 278 -53.40 -13.13 -19.12
C LYS A 278 -53.51 -14.34 -18.20
N ASP A 279 -52.55 -15.25 -18.25
CA ASP A 279 -52.57 -16.48 -17.47
C ASP A 279 -52.05 -16.29 -16.03
N ARG A 280 -51.06 -15.40 -15.84
CA ARG A 280 -50.40 -15.20 -14.54
C ARG A 280 -50.74 -13.88 -13.87
N GLY A 281 -50.95 -12.81 -14.63
CA GLY A 281 -51.19 -11.46 -14.10
C GLY A 281 -52.32 -11.38 -13.07
N PRO A 282 -53.53 -11.90 -13.33
CA PRO A 282 -54.64 -11.74 -12.39
C PRO A 282 -54.37 -12.27 -10.98
N ASP A 283 -53.61 -13.35 -10.86
CA ASP A 283 -53.27 -14.03 -9.60
C ASP A 283 -51.84 -13.73 -9.10
N ALA A 284 -51.07 -12.88 -9.80
CA ALA A 284 -49.69 -12.56 -9.45
C ALA A 284 -49.60 -11.87 -8.08
N ASP A 285 -48.54 -12.10 -7.31
CA ASP A 285 -48.34 -11.39 -6.04
C ASP A 285 -47.90 -9.93 -6.28
N VAL A 286 -48.03 -9.06 -5.27
CA VAL A 286 -47.54 -7.67 -5.34
C VAL A 286 -46.33 -7.50 -4.43
N ILE A 287 -45.21 -7.11 -5.03
CA ILE A 287 -43.94 -6.84 -4.37
C ILE A 287 -43.75 -5.31 -4.28
N GLU A 288 -43.25 -4.85 -3.14
CA GLU A 288 -42.80 -3.49 -2.92
C GLU A 288 -41.42 -3.56 -2.25
N ILE A 289 -40.40 -3.02 -2.90
CA ILE A 289 -39.04 -2.96 -2.36
C ILE A 289 -38.86 -1.58 -1.73
N GLU A 290 -38.93 -1.51 -0.40
CA GLU A 290 -38.64 -0.28 0.34
C GLU A 290 -37.12 -0.11 0.47
N GLY A 291 -36.47 0.40 -0.58
CA GLY A 291 -35.04 0.69 -0.65
C GLY A 291 -34.14 -0.52 -0.90
N ALA A 292 -34.38 -1.67 -0.25
CA ALA A 292 -33.67 -2.91 -0.56
C ALA A 292 -34.45 -4.19 -0.17
N ALA A 293 -34.05 -5.30 -0.77
CA ALA A 293 -34.60 -6.62 -0.49
C ALA A 293 -33.54 -7.73 -0.58
N PHE A 294 -33.73 -8.78 0.22
CA PHE A 294 -33.03 -10.05 0.07
C PHE A 294 -33.79 -10.97 -0.89
N THR A 295 -33.06 -11.47 -1.86
CA THR A 295 -33.51 -12.41 -2.90
C THR A 295 -32.77 -13.72 -2.74
N TYR A 296 -33.36 -14.83 -3.17
CA TYR A 296 -32.82 -16.17 -2.97
C TYR A 296 -32.83 -16.97 -4.26
N GLU A 297 -31.68 -17.51 -4.64
CA GLU A 297 -31.53 -18.30 -5.87
C GLU A 297 -30.93 -19.68 -5.56
N GLU A 298 -31.50 -20.73 -6.16
CA GLU A 298 -30.95 -22.07 -6.10
C GLU A 298 -29.98 -22.33 -7.27
N ARG A 299 -28.69 -22.47 -6.95
CA ARG A 299 -27.63 -22.81 -7.90
C ARG A 299 -27.00 -24.15 -7.50
N ARG A 300 -27.08 -25.15 -8.38
CA ARG A 300 -26.47 -26.49 -8.18
C ARG A 300 -26.87 -27.16 -6.84
N ASP A 301 -28.17 -27.20 -6.52
CA ASP A 301 -28.72 -27.75 -5.28
C ASP A 301 -28.26 -27.01 -4.00
N GLN A 302 -27.80 -25.77 -4.13
CA GLN A 302 -27.44 -24.88 -3.01
C GLN A 302 -28.14 -23.52 -3.17
N TRP A 303 -28.55 -22.94 -2.05
CA TRP A 303 -29.26 -21.68 -1.97
C TRP A 303 -28.30 -20.54 -1.64
N TYR A 304 -28.34 -19.49 -2.44
CA TYR A 304 -27.57 -18.27 -2.25
C TYR A 304 -28.53 -17.12 -1.97
N TRP A 305 -28.12 -16.16 -1.15
CA TRP A 305 -28.86 -14.92 -0.96
C TRP A 305 -28.14 -13.76 -1.64
N GLN A 306 -28.90 -12.78 -2.09
CA GLN A 306 -28.39 -11.55 -2.70
C GLN A 306 -29.23 -10.37 -2.20
N LEU A 307 -28.55 -9.36 -1.68
CA LEU A 307 -29.13 -8.06 -1.34
C LEU A 307 -29.18 -7.23 -2.62
N VAL A 308 -30.36 -6.75 -2.97
CA VAL A 308 -30.58 -5.85 -4.10
C VAL A 308 -31.22 -4.55 -3.62
N ASP A 309 -30.93 -3.44 -4.30
CA ASP A 309 -31.64 -2.18 -4.10
C ASP A 309 -33.03 -2.18 -4.78
N ASP A 310 -33.71 -1.03 -4.75
CA ASP A 310 -35.00 -0.77 -5.38
C ASP A 310 -34.97 -0.79 -6.92
N ASP A 311 -33.80 -0.55 -7.52
CA ASP A 311 -33.56 -0.73 -8.95
C ASP A 311 -33.23 -2.19 -9.34
N ARG A 312 -33.14 -3.09 -8.34
CA ARG A 312 -32.69 -4.49 -8.45
C ARG A 312 -31.21 -4.63 -8.79
N MET A 313 -30.40 -3.60 -8.54
CA MET A 313 -28.95 -3.71 -8.63
C MET A 313 -28.42 -4.52 -7.43
N PRO A 314 -27.59 -5.54 -7.66
CA PRO A 314 -26.93 -6.25 -6.57
C PRO A 314 -26.01 -5.33 -5.77
N LEU A 315 -26.15 -5.37 -4.44
CA LEU A 315 -25.23 -4.69 -3.54
C LEU A 315 -24.30 -5.69 -2.82
N ALA A 316 -24.85 -6.82 -2.39
CA ALA A 316 -24.09 -7.84 -1.66
C ALA A 316 -24.63 -9.23 -1.96
N SER A 317 -23.78 -10.26 -1.85
CA SER A 317 -24.21 -11.64 -1.99
C SER A 317 -23.49 -12.58 -1.03
N SER A 318 -24.11 -13.74 -0.78
CA SER A 318 -23.44 -14.85 -0.09
C SER A 318 -22.38 -15.48 -0.99
N GLU A 319 -21.15 -15.58 -0.49
CA GLU A 319 -20.09 -16.36 -1.16
C GLU A 319 -20.37 -17.87 -1.09
N GLN A 320 -21.01 -18.33 -0.02
CA GLN A 320 -21.24 -19.74 0.25
C GLN A 320 -22.68 -20.17 0.00
N GLY A 321 -22.84 -21.33 -0.64
CA GLY A 321 -24.15 -21.93 -0.90
C GLY A 321 -24.68 -22.70 0.30
N HIS A 322 -25.93 -22.46 0.66
CA HIS A 322 -26.61 -23.10 1.78
C HIS A 322 -27.45 -24.30 1.33
N SER A 323 -27.59 -25.32 2.17
CA SER A 323 -28.31 -26.55 1.78
C SER A 323 -29.82 -26.38 1.59
N THR A 324 -30.40 -25.29 2.08
CA THR A 324 -31.85 -25.02 2.15
C THR A 324 -32.08 -23.53 2.15
N GLN A 325 -33.19 -23.07 1.56
CA GLN A 325 -33.59 -21.65 1.55
C GLN A 325 -33.65 -21.05 2.95
N GLU A 326 -34.26 -21.75 3.93
CA GLU A 326 -34.32 -21.29 5.33
C GLU A 326 -32.93 -20.98 5.95
N ARG A 327 -31.87 -21.68 5.50
CA ARG A 327 -30.50 -21.41 5.97
C ARG A 327 -29.89 -20.20 5.28
N ALA A 328 -30.20 -19.99 4.00
CA ALA A 328 -29.81 -18.77 3.30
C ALA A 328 -30.50 -17.55 3.91
N GLU A 329 -31.77 -17.66 4.29
CA GLU A 329 -32.51 -16.61 5.02
C GLU A 329 -31.90 -16.31 6.40
N GLU A 330 -31.50 -17.34 7.15
CA GLU A 330 -30.79 -17.16 8.42
C GLU A 330 -29.42 -16.50 8.23
N ALA A 331 -28.71 -16.86 7.16
CA ALA A 331 -27.42 -16.25 6.81
C ALA A 331 -27.57 -14.78 6.37
N ALA A 332 -28.57 -14.43 5.57
CA ALA A 332 -28.88 -13.06 5.17
C ALA A 332 -29.18 -12.16 6.37
N ARG A 333 -29.96 -12.66 7.34
CA ARG A 333 -30.23 -11.94 8.60
C ARG A 333 -28.96 -11.78 9.45
N THR A 334 -28.15 -12.83 9.54
CA THR A 334 -26.86 -12.77 10.23
C THR A 334 -25.92 -11.76 9.57
N PHE A 335 -25.91 -11.71 8.24
CA PHE A 335 -25.19 -10.71 7.45
C PHE A 335 -25.66 -9.30 7.80
N ALA A 336 -26.96 -9.01 7.74
CA ALA A 336 -27.50 -7.69 8.08
C ALA A 336 -27.16 -7.24 9.51
N GLU A 337 -27.25 -8.16 10.49
CA GLU A 337 -26.90 -7.89 11.89
C GLU A 337 -25.40 -7.62 12.09
N ARG A 338 -24.53 -8.42 11.44
CA ARG A 338 -23.07 -8.31 11.58
C ARG A 338 -22.49 -7.16 10.78
N PHE A 339 -22.97 -6.91 9.57
CA PHE A 339 -22.42 -5.89 8.66
C PHE A 339 -22.58 -4.47 9.22
N ASP A 340 -23.70 -4.19 9.90
CA ASP A 340 -23.95 -2.92 10.60
C ASP A 340 -22.87 -2.63 11.67
N GLN A 341 -22.41 -3.67 12.38
CA GLN A 341 -21.43 -3.54 13.46
C GLN A 341 -19.97 -3.78 13.01
N ALA A 342 -19.79 -4.36 11.82
CA ALA A 342 -18.48 -4.75 11.31
C ALA A 342 -17.62 -3.52 11.06
N ARG A 343 -16.39 -3.54 11.58
CA ARG A 343 -15.40 -2.49 11.32
C ARG A 343 -14.82 -2.67 9.93
N VAL A 344 -14.54 -1.55 9.26
CA VAL A 344 -13.79 -1.57 8.00
C VAL A 344 -12.29 -1.69 8.32
N LEU A 345 -11.66 -2.72 7.77
CA LEU A 345 -10.22 -2.94 7.83
C LEU A 345 -9.57 -2.18 6.67
N ASP A 346 -9.17 -0.95 6.93
CA ASP A 346 -8.38 -0.15 6.01
C ASP A 346 -6.90 -0.20 6.44
N ILE A 347 -6.19 -1.23 5.96
CA ILE A 347 -4.77 -1.44 6.23
C ILE A 347 -3.98 -0.84 5.06
N GLU A 348 -3.19 0.21 5.32
CA GLU A 348 -2.43 0.89 4.26
C GLU A 348 -1.18 0.11 3.85
N HIS A 349 -0.48 -0.49 4.83
CA HIS A 349 0.77 -1.22 4.62
C HIS A 349 0.82 -2.52 5.42
N ILE A 350 0.85 -2.40 6.74
CA ILE A 350 0.96 -3.51 7.68
C ILE A 350 -0.03 -3.30 8.81
N GLY A 351 -0.71 -4.36 9.23
CA GLY A 351 -1.56 -4.38 10.43
C GLY A 351 -1.14 -5.49 11.37
N MET A 352 -1.56 -5.40 12.64
CA MET A 352 -1.33 -6.42 13.64
C MET A 352 -2.65 -6.90 14.23
N GLU A 353 -3.03 -8.13 13.90
CA GLU A 353 -4.29 -8.71 14.35
C GLU A 353 -4.08 -9.56 15.61
N LEU A 354 -4.85 -9.26 16.66
CA LEU A 354 -5.02 -10.09 17.84
C LEU A 354 -6.12 -11.12 17.56
N CYS A 355 -5.78 -12.40 17.63
CA CYS A 355 -6.70 -13.49 17.35
C CYS A 355 -6.79 -14.46 18.54
N GLU A 356 -8.00 -14.94 18.80
CA GLU A 356 -8.27 -15.97 19.81
C GLU A 356 -8.12 -17.36 19.17
N ARG A 357 -7.38 -18.24 19.84
CA ARG A 357 -7.21 -19.66 19.50
C ARG A 357 -7.71 -20.53 20.65
N ALA A 358 -7.81 -21.84 20.40
CA ALA A 358 -8.26 -22.81 21.39
C ALA A 358 -7.45 -22.77 22.71
N ASP A 359 -6.16 -22.42 22.64
CA ASP A 359 -5.22 -22.42 23.77
C ASP A 359 -4.93 -21.01 24.32
N GLY A 360 -5.63 -19.97 23.85
CA GLY A 360 -5.46 -18.58 24.30
C GLY A 360 -5.40 -17.57 23.15
N TRP A 361 -4.96 -16.36 23.46
CA TRP A 361 -4.77 -15.26 22.50
C TRP A 361 -3.39 -15.32 21.87
N THR A 362 -3.27 -14.82 20.65
CA THR A 362 -2.01 -14.66 19.93
C THR A 362 -2.13 -13.47 19.00
N TRP A 363 -1.06 -13.11 18.31
CA TRP A 363 -1.06 -12.03 17.35
C TRP A 363 -0.41 -12.48 16.03
N ARG A 364 -0.76 -11.79 14.94
CA ARG A 364 -0.18 -11.99 13.61
C ARG A 364 -0.05 -10.68 12.84
N PHE A 365 0.99 -10.56 12.04
CA PHE A 365 1.16 -9.47 11.08
C PHE A 365 0.39 -9.77 9.79
N VAL A 366 -0.20 -8.73 9.22
CA VAL A 366 -0.99 -8.79 7.98
C VAL A 366 -0.58 -7.67 7.04
N ASP A 367 -0.61 -7.93 5.73
CA ASP A 367 -0.33 -6.91 4.70
C ASP A 367 -1.57 -6.05 4.37
N ALA A 368 -1.42 -5.09 3.45
CA ALA A 368 -2.49 -4.20 3.00
C ALA A 368 -3.69 -4.94 2.35
N ASP A 369 -3.47 -6.15 1.82
CA ASP A 369 -4.52 -7.03 1.30
C ASP A 369 -5.13 -7.92 2.39
N ASP A 370 -4.79 -7.65 3.66
CA ASP A 370 -5.12 -8.47 4.83
C ASP A 370 -4.68 -9.94 4.66
N ARG A 371 -3.50 -10.18 4.07
CA ARG A 371 -2.89 -11.52 4.05
C ARG A 371 -1.90 -11.68 5.19
N VAL A 372 -1.96 -12.82 5.88
CA VAL A 372 -1.07 -13.10 7.01
C VAL A 372 0.38 -13.23 6.55
N ILE A 373 1.26 -12.41 7.13
CA ILE A 373 2.70 -12.36 6.84
C ILE A 373 3.45 -13.28 7.79
N SER A 374 3.26 -13.08 9.09
CA SER A 374 3.89 -13.86 10.16
C SER A 374 2.97 -13.96 11.38
N THR A 375 3.19 -14.98 12.20
CA THR A 375 2.35 -15.33 13.34
C THR A 375 3.23 -15.53 14.57
N SER A 376 2.78 -15.04 15.71
CA SER A 376 3.47 -15.30 16.98
C SER A 376 3.51 -16.79 17.31
N THR A 377 4.67 -17.23 17.78
CA THR A 377 4.89 -18.55 18.37
C THR A 377 4.29 -18.65 19.77
N ASP A 378 4.16 -17.50 20.46
CA ASP A 378 3.62 -17.41 21.80
C ASP A 378 2.09 -17.40 21.82
N THR A 379 1.58 -17.91 22.94
CA THR A 379 0.17 -17.86 23.32
C THR A 379 0.00 -17.17 24.66
N PHE A 380 -0.98 -16.29 24.75
CA PHE A 380 -1.25 -15.42 25.89
C PHE A 380 -2.60 -15.77 26.51
N ASP A 381 -2.68 -15.79 27.84
CA ASP A 381 -3.92 -16.17 28.53
C ASP A 381 -5.08 -15.14 28.31
N ALA A 382 -4.74 -13.88 28.02
CA ALA A 382 -5.73 -12.82 27.80
C ALA A 382 -5.37 -11.91 26.62
N ARG A 383 -6.41 -11.37 25.95
CA ARG A 383 -6.27 -10.39 24.86
C ARG A 383 -5.32 -9.24 25.20
N ARG A 384 -5.41 -8.72 26.43
CA ARG A 384 -4.60 -7.60 26.89
C ARG A 384 -3.10 -7.95 26.97
N ASP A 385 -2.77 -9.20 27.25
CA ASP A 385 -1.37 -9.64 27.32
C ASP A 385 -0.78 -9.78 25.91
N ALA A 386 -1.57 -10.31 24.95
CA ALA A 386 -1.20 -10.32 23.54
C ALA A 386 -1.06 -8.90 22.97
N GLU A 387 -1.96 -7.98 23.34
CA GLU A 387 -1.90 -6.56 22.97
C GLU A 387 -0.65 -5.88 23.55
N ALA A 388 -0.31 -6.14 24.82
CA ALA A 388 0.91 -5.58 25.43
C ALA A 388 2.19 -6.12 24.78
N ALA A 389 2.22 -7.39 24.40
CA ALA A 389 3.33 -7.98 23.65
C ALA A 389 3.46 -7.35 22.25
N ALA A 390 2.33 -7.13 21.57
CA ALA A 390 2.27 -6.41 20.29
C ALA A 390 2.81 -4.98 20.42
N GLU A 391 2.32 -4.21 21.39
CA GLU A 391 2.75 -2.82 21.64
C GLU A 391 4.25 -2.72 21.96
N ALA A 392 4.84 -3.71 22.63
CA ALA A 392 6.27 -3.76 22.93
C ALA A 392 7.11 -4.13 21.69
N LEU A 393 6.58 -4.97 20.80
CA LEU A 393 7.26 -5.45 19.60
C LEU A 393 7.42 -4.36 18.53
N LEU A 394 6.35 -3.60 18.25
CA LEU A 394 6.33 -2.68 17.10
C LEU A 394 7.49 -1.65 17.10
N PRO A 395 7.82 -0.98 18.23
CA PRO A 395 8.96 -0.05 18.26
C PRO A 395 10.31 -0.75 18.18
N ALA A 396 10.44 -1.95 18.76
CA ALA A 396 11.69 -2.71 18.72
C ALA A 396 12.02 -3.19 17.29
N LEU A 397 10.99 -3.43 16.48
CA LEU A 397 11.10 -3.97 15.13
C LEU A 397 11.67 -2.96 14.11
N GLU A 398 11.38 -1.66 14.27
CA GLU A 398 11.86 -0.58 13.39
C GLU A 398 13.39 -0.56 13.26
N SER A 399 14.10 -0.88 14.35
CA SER A 399 15.56 -0.89 14.40
C SER A 399 16.17 -2.28 14.53
N ALA A 400 15.37 -3.33 14.34
CA ALA A 400 15.81 -4.71 14.45
C ALA A 400 16.90 -5.02 13.41
N SER A 401 18.00 -5.63 13.84
CA SER A 401 19.02 -6.12 12.93
C SER A 401 18.50 -7.30 12.11
N VAL A 402 18.87 -7.35 10.83
CA VAL A 402 18.53 -8.45 9.92
C VAL A 402 19.75 -9.35 9.72
N THR A 403 19.65 -10.60 10.16
CA THR A 403 20.68 -11.64 10.03
C THR A 403 20.20 -12.75 9.07
N VAL A 404 21.11 -13.64 8.67
CA VAL A 404 20.78 -14.77 7.79
C VAL A 404 21.26 -16.08 8.43
N ALA A 405 20.36 -17.05 8.58
CA ALA A 405 20.70 -18.38 9.03
C ALA A 405 21.67 -19.04 8.03
N GLY A 406 22.74 -19.65 8.52
CA GLY A 406 23.83 -20.17 7.69
C GLY A 406 24.94 -19.18 7.39
N GLU A 407 24.84 -17.91 7.83
CA GLU A 407 25.95 -16.95 7.79
C GLU A 407 26.45 -16.73 9.23
N PRO A 408 27.77 -16.81 9.50
CA PRO A 408 28.29 -16.63 10.85
C PRO A 408 28.18 -15.16 11.29
N THR A 409 27.89 -14.92 12.57
CA THR A 409 27.61 -13.58 13.09
C THR A 409 28.26 -13.30 14.45
N TYR A 410 28.84 -12.11 14.58
CA TYR A 410 29.11 -11.47 15.87
C TYR A 410 27.88 -10.69 16.29
N GLU A 411 27.20 -11.15 17.33
CA GLU A 411 25.98 -10.54 17.86
C GLU A 411 26.31 -9.79 19.15
N LEU A 412 26.27 -8.46 19.08
CA LEU A 412 26.44 -7.55 20.21
C LEU A 412 25.06 -7.16 20.76
N TYR A 413 24.81 -7.38 22.05
CA TYR A 413 23.49 -7.17 22.65
C TYR A 413 23.59 -6.68 24.10
N GLU A 414 22.53 -6.04 24.56
CA GLU A 414 22.40 -5.55 25.94
C GLU A 414 21.61 -6.56 26.80
N SER A 415 22.16 -6.89 27.97
CA SER A 415 21.56 -7.77 28.96
C SER A 415 21.53 -7.05 30.31
N GLY A 416 20.41 -6.37 30.60
CA GLY A 416 20.32 -5.50 31.77
C GLY A 416 20.92 -4.13 31.46
N GLU A 417 21.96 -3.73 32.19
CA GLU A 417 22.73 -2.48 31.92
C GLU A 417 24.09 -2.80 31.25
N GLU A 418 24.38 -4.08 31.00
CA GLU A 418 25.66 -4.56 30.47
C GLU A 418 25.56 -4.98 28.99
N TRP A 419 26.53 -4.57 28.19
CA TRP A 419 26.80 -5.04 26.84
C TRP A 419 27.56 -6.37 26.85
N ARG A 420 27.15 -7.29 25.98
CA ARG A 420 27.76 -8.60 25.78
C ARG A 420 27.82 -8.91 24.30
N TYR A 421 28.74 -9.78 23.89
CA TYR A 421 28.73 -10.32 22.55
C TYR A 421 28.77 -11.84 22.54
N ARG A 422 28.27 -12.42 21.46
CA ARG A 422 28.40 -13.84 21.13
C ARG A 422 28.78 -14.01 19.66
N LEU A 423 29.54 -15.05 19.36
CA LEU A 423 29.84 -15.50 18.00
C LEU A 423 28.96 -16.72 17.69
N VAL A 424 28.19 -16.64 16.63
CA VAL A 424 27.26 -17.68 16.19
C VAL A 424 27.76 -18.28 14.87
N ASP A 425 27.80 -19.61 14.79
CA ASP A 425 28.23 -20.33 13.59
C ASP A 425 27.11 -20.48 12.54
N GLU A 426 27.43 -21.09 11.40
CA GLU A 426 26.48 -21.37 10.31
C GLU A 426 25.33 -22.31 10.73
N ALA A 427 25.54 -23.12 11.77
CA ALA A 427 24.55 -24.04 12.33
C ALA A 427 23.76 -23.41 13.50
N GLU A 428 23.93 -22.11 13.73
CA GLU A 428 23.29 -21.31 14.77
C GLU A 428 23.70 -21.65 16.21
N HIS A 429 24.85 -22.31 16.40
CA HIS A 429 25.43 -22.53 17.72
C HIS A 429 26.27 -21.34 18.14
N VAL A 430 26.18 -20.98 19.43
CA VAL A 430 27.09 -20.02 20.04
C VAL A 430 28.43 -20.72 20.28
N VAL A 431 29.45 -20.34 19.51
CA VAL A 431 30.79 -20.93 19.57
C VAL A 431 31.77 -20.12 20.41
N ALA A 432 31.54 -18.81 20.55
CA ALA A 432 32.31 -17.94 21.45
C ALA A 432 31.44 -16.87 22.10
N ARG A 433 31.91 -16.31 23.21
CA ARG A 433 31.27 -15.21 23.95
C ARG A 433 32.30 -14.21 24.43
N GLY A 434 31.85 -12.99 24.73
CA GLY A 434 32.64 -12.06 25.52
C GLY A 434 32.95 -12.63 26.91
N PRO A 435 34.11 -12.27 27.50
CA PRO A 435 34.56 -12.81 28.79
C PRO A 435 33.60 -12.43 29.93
N GLU A 436 33.05 -11.22 29.87
CA GLU A 436 32.14 -10.66 30.86
C GLU A 436 31.18 -9.63 30.23
N GLY A 437 30.21 -9.16 31.01
CA GLY A 437 29.38 -8.02 30.64
C GLY A 437 30.10 -6.70 30.93
N THR A 438 29.80 -5.65 30.16
CA THR A 438 30.40 -4.33 30.36
C THR A 438 29.42 -3.20 30.11
N ASP A 439 29.42 -2.16 30.95
CA ASP A 439 28.59 -0.97 30.73
C ASP A 439 29.08 -0.12 29.53
N ASP A 440 30.26 -0.44 28.97
CA ASP A 440 30.87 0.24 27.82
C ASP A 440 30.71 -0.56 26.53
N ARG A 441 29.80 -0.09 25.67
CA ARG A 441 29.58 -0.68 24.35
C ARG A 441 30.85 -0.73 23.50
N GLU A 442 31.68 0.32 23.52
CA GLU A 442 32.89 0.39 22.69
C GLU A 442 33.90 -0.69 23.11
N ARG A 443 33.90 -1.08 24.40
CA ARG A 443 34.73 -2.18 24.89
C ARG A 443 34.30 -3.52 24.31
N SER A 444 33.00 -3.82 24.30
CA SER A 444 32.48 -5.05 23.72
C SER A 444 32.72 -5.12 22.20
N GLU A 445 32.56 -3.99 21.49
CA GLU A 445 32.91 -3.88 20.07
C GLU A 445 34.40 -4.15 19.82
N ARG A 446 35.29 -3.58 20.64
CA ARG A 446 36.75 -3.80 20.55
C ARG A 446 37.11 -5.27 20.74
N TRP A 447 36.47 -5.97 21.68
CA TRP A 447 36.70 -7.40 21.88
C TRP A 447 36.32 -8.23 20.64
N THR A 448 35.20 -7.91 19.97
CA THR A 448 34.83 -8.62 18.73
C THR A 448 35.84 -8.40 17.61
N GLU A 449 36.38 -7.18 17.48
CA GLU A 449 37.39 -6.83 16.49
C GLU A 449 38.72 -7.54 16.77
N GLN A 450 39.20 -7.43 18.01
CA GLN A 450 40.43 -8.11 18.45
C GLN A 450 40.32 -9.63 18.26
N PHE A 451 39.19 -10.24 18.60
CA PHE A 451 39.03 -11.68 18.39
C PHE A 451 38.99 -12.05 16.91
N GLY A 452 38.18 -11.36 16.10
CA GLY A 452 38.06 -11.66 14.66
C GLY A 452 39.35 -11.46 13.87
N GLU A 453 40.14 -10.44 14.20
CA GLU A 453 41.40 -10.13 13.52
C GLU A 453 42.53 -11.10 13.88
N ASN A 454 42.54 -11.61 15.12
CA ASN A 454 43.68 -12.37 15.64
C ASN A 454 43.43 -13.89 15.73
N ALA A 455 42.18 -14.36 15.67
CA ALA A 455 41.84 -15.77 15.89
C ALA A 455 42.56 -16.73 14.92
N VAL A 456 42.65 -16.36 13.63
CA VAL A 456 43.18 -17.25 12.58
C VAL A 456 44.63 -17.67 12.85
N GLU A 457 45.47 -16.71 13.25
CA GLU A 457 46.90 -16.92 13.46
C GLU A 457 47.25 -17.36 14.88
N ALA A 458 46.30 -17.33 15.82
CA ALA A 458 46.56 -17.60 17.23
C ALA A 458 47.07 -19.03 17.49
N ASP A 459 48.02 -19.18 18.41
CA ASP A 459 48.47 -20.51 18.85
C ASP A 459 47.52 -21.12 19.87
N VAL A 460 47.45 -22.45 19.93
CA VAL A 460 46.72 -23.18 20.98
C VAL A 460 47.71 -23.54 22.09
N VAL A 461 47.41 -23.09 23.30
CA VAL A 461 48.33 -23.10 24.44
C VAL A 461 47.65 -23.73 25.65
N GLU A 462 48.40 -24.52 26.41
CA GLU A 462 48.01 -25.03 27.71
C GLU A 462 49.05 -24.62 28.74
N ILE A 463 48.60 -24.08 29.87
CA ILE A 463 49.44 -23.74 31.01
C ILE A 463 49.12 -24.79 32.09
N GLU A 464 50.10 -25.60 32.50
CA GLU A 464 49.87 -26.67 33.48
C GLU A 464 49.71 -26.12 34.91
N ASP A 465 50.62 -25.24 35.33
CA ASP A 465 50.61 -24.60 36.66
C ASP A 465 50.86 -23.09 36.55
N ALA A 466 51.99 -22.69 35.95
CA ALA A 466 52.33 -21.30 35.64
C ALA A 466 53.39 -21.20 34.54
N GLU A 467 53.42 -20.07 33.84
CA GLU A 467 54.35 -19.78 32.76
C GLU A 467 54.73 -18.30 32.73
N TYR A 468 56.00 -18.01 32.40
CA TYR A 468 56.43 -16.65 32.09
C TYR A 468 56.02 -16.30 30.67
N GLU A 469 55.34 -15.18 30.50
CA GLU A 469 54.98 -14.61 29.22
C GLU A 469 55.76 -13.33 28.97
N VAL A 470 56.46 -13.28 27.85
CA VAL A 470 57.21 -12.12 27.36
C VAL A 470 56.43 -11.50 26.22
N TYR A 471 55.98 -10.26 26.36
CA TYR A 471 55.02 -9.64 25.43
C TYR A 471 55.42 -8.19 25.09
N PRO A 472 55.09 -7.69 23.89
CA PRO A 472 55.26 -6.28 23.56
C PRO A 472 54.17 -5.45 24.27
N ALA A 473 54.54 -4.36 24.91
CA ALA A 473 53.60 -3.30 25.23
C ALA A 473 53.19 -2.63 23.91
N GLU A 474 51.91 -2.70 23.57
CA GLU A 474 51.38 -1.93 22.46
C GLU A 474 51.76 -0.47 22.65
N SER A 475 52.42 0.12 21.65
CA SER A 475 52.59 1.57 21.60
C SER A 475 51.19 2.16 21.67
N ALA A 476 50.88 2.89 22.74
CA ALA A 476 49.62 3.58 22.94
C ALA A 476 49.42 4.62 21.82
N SER A 477 49.05 4.18 20.62
CA SER A 477 48.68 5.06 19.52
C SER A 477 47.19 5.37 19.67
N ALA A 478 46.94 6.51 20.32
CA ALA A 478 45.71 7.31 20.25
C ALA A 478 44.39 6.58 20.61
N GLY A 479 44.08 6.53 21.91
CA GLY A 479 42.72 6.18 22.34
C GLY A 479 42.53 5.79 23.81
N SER A 480 43.34 6.28 24.74
CA SER A 480 43.07 6.09 26.17
C SER A 480 43.49 7.33 26.94
N SER A 481 42.57 8.29 27.02
CA SER A 481 42.59 9.23 28.14
C SER A 481 41.94 8.48 29.30
N ALA A 482 42.75 8.00 30.23
CA ALA A 482 42.24 7.60 31.53
C ALA A 482 41.46 8.77 32.12
N SER A 483 40.15 8.61 32.22
CA SER A 483 39.26 9.56 32.87
C SER A 483 39.58 9.61 34.36
N THR A 484 40.35 10.62 34.77
CA THR A 484 40.37 11.04 36.18
C THR A 484 39.00 11.66 36.50
N PRO A 485 38.32 11.31 37.61
CA PRO A 485 37.05 11.91 37.98
C PRO A 485 37.21 13.41 38.26
N ASP A 486 36.21 14.19 37.83
CA ASP A 486 36.04 15.63 38.09
C ASP A 486 36.40 16.04 39.53
N ASP A 487 37.30 17.03 39.66
CA ASP A 487 37.30 17.96 40.79
C ASP A 487 37.31 19.40 40.27
N ASP A 488 36.18 20.07 40.47
CA ASP A 488 35.91 21.48 40.24
C ASP A 488 36.98 22.38 40.89
N ARG A 489 37.88 23.02 40.12
CA ARG A 489 38.43 24.37 40.44
C ARG A 489 38.82 25.19 39.21
N ASP A 490 37.91 26.10 38.88
CA ASP A 490 38.09 27.41 38.24
C ASP A 490 39.41 28.10 38.65
N LEU A 491 40.27 28.52 37.69
CA LEU A 491 41.12 29.74 37.68
C LEU A 491 42.04 29.81 36.42
N PRO A 492 42.46 31.02 35.97
CA PRO A 492 42.67 31.33 34.54
C PRO A 492 44.14 31.37 34.04
N ALA A 493 44.23 31.49 32.72
CA ALA A 493 45.42 31.51 31.86
C ALA A 493 46.53 32.55 32.14
N THR A 494 47.69 32.21 31.55
CA THR A 494 48.88 33.01 31.13
C THR A 494 50.07 33.14 32.09
N ILE A 495 51.28 32.78 31.60
CA ILE A 495 52.41 33.69 31.29
C ILE A 495 53.54 32.91 30.54
N ASP A 496 54.15 33.60 29.58
CA ASP A 496 55.30 33.26 28.72
C ASP A 496 56.67 33.02 29.41
N ALA A 497 57.44 32.11 28.79
CA ALA A 497 58.92 32.10 28.51
C ALA A 497 59.94 31.81 29.64
N PRO A 498 61.22 31.41 29.34
CA PRO A 498 61.88 31.21 28.03
C PRO A 498 62.68 29.90 27.84
N GLU A 499 63.08 29.64 26.58
CA GLU A 499 64.08 28.66 26.13
C GLU A 499 65.47 28.79 26.81
N PRO A 500 66.26 27.70 26.82
CA PRO A 500 67.71 27.78 26.69
C PRO A 500 68.21 27.26 25.34
N ALA A 501 69.24 27.96 24.87
CA ALA A 501 69.87 27.83 23.57
C ALA A 501 70.58 26.51 23.32
N ALA A 502 70.61 26.14 22.05
CA ALA A 502 71.46 25.13 21.45
C ALA A 502 72.96 25.38 21.72
N ASP A 503 73.69 24.31 22.06
CA ASP A 503 75.10 24.17 21.75
C ASP A 503 75.29 22.94 20.85
N GLY A 504 76.09 23.13 19.81
CA GLY A 504 76.16 22.24 18.66
C GLY A 504 77.09 21.04 18.89
N GLY A 505 76.61 19.87 18.49
CA GLY A 505 77.42 18.65 18.39
C GLY A 505 76.91 17.74 17.27
N THR A 506 77.51 17.89 16.09
CA THR A 506 77.61 16.89 15.00
C THR A 506 76.51 15.83 14.87
N ALA A 507 75.61 16.06 13.92
CA ALA A 507 74.77 15.04 13.30
C ALA A 507 75.65 13.92 12.72
N VAL A 508 75.48 12.71 13.27
CA VAL A 508 75.74 11.47 12.56
C VAL A 508 74.36 10.99 12.12
N ASP A 509 74.16 10.91 10.81
CA ASP A 509 73.03 10.19 10.21
C ASP A 509 73.07 8.74 10.70
N SER A 510 72.23 8.40 11.67
CA SER A 510 71.75 7.04 11.87
C SER A 510 70.35 6.96 11.28
N ALA A 511 70.16 5.94 10.45
CA ALA A 511 68.89 5.61 9.82
C ALA A 511 67.78 5.47 10.88
N GLY A 512 66.54 5.79 10.48
CA GLY A 512 65.39 5.86 11.37
C GLY A 512 65.24 4.63 12.26
N ASP A 513 65.26 4.88 13.57
CA ASP A 513 64.75 3.96 14.56
C ASP A 513 63.22 3.92 14.39
N GLU A 514 62.71 2.81 13.86
CA GLU A 514 61.34 2.41 14.13
C GLU A 514 61.24 2.32 15.66
N GLU A 515 60.35 3.10 16.28
CA GLU A 515 60.05 2.99 17.71
C GLU A 515 59.53 1.57 17.97
N GLN A 516 60.44 0.65 18.30
CA GLN A 516 60.08 -0.71 18.67
C GLN A 516 59.32 -0.64 19.99
N SER A 517 58.13 -1.23 20.01
CA SER A 517 57.34 -1.38 21.22
C SER A 517 58.18 -2.00 22.34
N PRO A 518 58.23 -1.39 23.53
CA PRO A 518 58.96 -1.97 24.65
C PRO A 518 58.34 -3.31 25.06
N TRP A 519 59.17 -4.25 25.48
CA TRP A 519 58.75 -5.59 25.91
C TRP A 519 58.69 -5.70 27.42
N HIS A 520 57.69 -6.41 27.92
CA HIS A 520 57.51 -6.71 29.33
C HIS A 520 57.47 -8.23 29.54
N TRP A 521 57.61 -8.65 30.79
CA TRP A 521 57.35 -10.03 31.16
C TRP A 521 56.38 -10.10 32.33
N ARG A 522 55.60 -11.18 32.37
CA ARG A 522 54.69 -11.51 33.47
C ARG A 522 54.73 -13.01 33.76
N LEU A 523 54.69 -13.42 35.02
CA LEU A 523 54.50 -14.80 35.44
C LEU A 523 53.01 -15.02 35.69
N VAL A 524 52.40 -15.96 34.97
CA VAL A 524 50.95 -16.13 34.93
C VAL A 524 50.59 -17.57 35.23
N THR A 525 49.61 -17.80 36.11
CA THR A 525 49.08 -19.14 36.40
C THR A 525 48.14 -19.64 35.31
N ASP A 526 47.75 -20.91 35.38
CA ASP A 526 46.72 -21.50 34.51
C ASP A 526 45.39 -20.73 34.56
N ASP A 527 45.01 -20.25 35.75
CA ASP A 527 43.82 -19.41 35.95
C ASP A 527 43.99 -17.95 35.47
N ARG A 528 45.14 -17.59 34.90
CA ARG A 528 45.51 -16.23 34.45
C ARG A 528 45.76 -15.20 35.55
N GLU A 529 46.07 -15.66 36.76
CA GLU A 529 46.52 -14.75 37.80
C GLU A 529 47.98 -14.35 37.56
N VAL A 530 48.26 -13.04 37.54
CA VAL A 530 49.62 -12.54 37.42
C VAL A 530 50.29 -12.60 38.79
N VAL A 531 51.30 -13.45 38.92
CA VAL A 531 52.03 -13.68 40.17
C VAL A 531 53.16 -12.67 40.34
N ALA A 532 53.83 -12.30 39.25
CA ALA A 532 54.94 -11.34 39.24
C ALA A 532 55.04 -10.68 37.86
N ALA A 533 55.50 -9.43 37.81
CA ALA A 533 55.70 -8.73 36.53
C ALA A 533 57.00 -7.92 36.51
N SER A 534 57.47 -7.61 35.30
CA SER A 534 58.56 -6.67 35.06
C SER A 534 58.17 -5.27 35.50
N THR A 535 59.05 -4.61 36.27
CA THR A 535 58.90 -3.21 36.68
C THR A 535 59.31 -2.21 35.59
N GLU A 536 60.16 -2.65 34.66
CA GLU A 536 60.74 -1.81 33.62
C GLU A 536 60.52 -2.42 32.22
N PRO A 537 60.36 -1.58 31.18
CA PRO A 537 60.34 -2.03 29.81
C PRO A 537 61.70 -2.55 29.35
N HIS A 538 61.69 -3.54 28.46
CA HIS A 538 62.85 -4.12 27.80
C HIS A 538 62.85 -3.80 26.31
N ALA A 539 64.03 -3.78 25.67
CA ALA A 539 64.13 -3.39 24.26
C ALA A 539 63.51 -4.43 23.31
N ASP A 540 63.62 -5.71 23.65
CA ASP A 540 63.18 -6.85 22.85
C ASP A 540 62.82 -8.05 23.74
N ALA A 541 62.21 -9.08 23.13
CA ALA A 541 61.83 -10.31 23.81
C ALA A 541 63.02 -11.02 24.46
N GLU A 542 64.19 -11.03 23.82
CA GLU A 542 65.40 -11.69 24.34
C GLU A 542 65.89 -11.02 25.63
N SER A 543 65.85 -9.68 25.68
CA SER A 543 66.20 -8.87 26.84
C SER A 543 65.23 -9.08 28.01
N ALA A 544 63.93 -9.22 27.73
CA ALA A 544 62.92 -9.55 28.73
C ALA A 544 63.10 -10.98 29.27
N THR A 545 63.40 -11.96 28.40
CA THR A 545 63.76 -13.32 28.84
C THR A 545 65.02 -13.33 29.71
N ALA A 546 66.04 -12.55 29.35
CA ALA A 546 67.24 -12.40 30.18
C ALA A 546 66.95 -11.73 31.54
N ALA A 547 65.90 -10.91 31.64
CA ALA A 547 65.43 -10.36 32.91
C ALA A 547 64.78 -11.44 33.79
N ILE A 548 64.00 -12.35 33.19
CA ILE A 548 63.44 -13.50 33.92
C ILE A 548 64.56 -14.37 34.50
N GLU A 549 65.62 -14.67 33.76
CA GLU A 549 66.75 -15.45 34.29
C GLU A 549 67.45 -14.75 35.47
N ARG A 550 67.51 -13.40 35.45
CA ARG A 550 68.00 -12.62 36.60
C ARG A 550 67.05 -12.73 37.80
N VAL A 551 65.74 -12.64 37.58
CA VAL A 551 64.73 -12.84 38.64
C VAL A 551 64.87 -14.23 39.25
N ARG A 552 65.01 -15.29 38.44
CA ARG A 552 65.23 -16.66 38.92
C ARG A 552 66.45 -16.77 39.82
N GLN A 553 67.57 -16.25 39.36
CA GLN A 553 68.80 -16.26 40.15
C GLN A 553 68.63 -15.47 41.46
N GLN A 554 68.16 -14.24 41.37
CA GLN A 554 68.03 -13.33 42.51
C GLN A 554 67.02 -13.81 43.53
N ALA A 555 65.81 -14.21 43.10
CA ALA A 555 64.78 -14.73 43.99
C ALA A 555 65.21 -16.02 44.72
N SER A 556 66.02 -16.87 44.07
CA SER A 556 66.54 -18.10 44.69
C SER A 556 67.58 -17.83 45.80
N GLU A 557 68.26 -16.70 45.72
CA GLU A 557 69.28 -16.24 46.67
C GLU A 557 68.73 -15.16 47.63
N ALA A 558 67.47 -14.75 47.45
CA ALA A 558 66.92 -13.60 48.15
C ALA A 558 66.52 -13.93 49.59
N ASP A 559 67.00 -13.11 50.51
CA ASP A 559 66.52 -13.11 51.89
C ASP A 559 65.24 -12.27 52.01
N LEU A 560 64.28 -12.73 52.82
CA LEU A 560 63.08 -11.96 53.16
C LEU A 560 63.42 -10.94 54.24
N ILE A 561 63.23 -9.65 53.93
CA ILE A 561 63.47 -8.56 54.86
C ILE A 561 62.15 -8.22 55.56
N GLU A 562 62.10 -8.53 56.86
CA GLU A 562 60.98 -8.22 57.73
C GLU A 562 61.39 -7.17 58.78
N PHE A 563 60.81 -5.98 58.71
CA PHE A 563 61.03 -4.93 59.71
C PHE A 563 60.09 -5.10 60.91
N GLU A 564 60.64 -5.16 62.12
CA GLU A 564 59.90 -5.02 63.40
C GLU A 564 60.02 -3.61 63.98
N ASN A 565 60.95 -2.80 63.47
CA ASN A 565 61.21 -1.39 63.82
C ASN A 565 61.79 -0.70 62.58
N ALA A 566 61.87 0.63 62.60
CA ALA A 566 62.50 1.37 61.50
C ALA A 566 63.95 0.90 61.22
N ALA A 567 64.39 0.90 59.97
CA ALA A 567 65.72 0.48 59.55
C ALA A 567 66.36 1.48 58.59
N PHE A 568 67.64 1.76 58.78
CA PHE A 568 68.45 2.49 57.81
C PHE A 568 68.98 1.52 56.76
N GLN A 569 68.60 1.70 55.50
CA GLN A 569 69.16 1.00 54.35
C GLN A 569 70.20 1.89 53.67
N VAL A 570 71.41 1.35 53.47
CA VAL A 570 72.47 2.00 52.67
C VAL A 570 72.62 1.22 51.37
N TYR A 571 72.51 1.89 50.22
CA TYR A 571 72.48 1.27 48.90
C TYR A 571 73.27 2.09 47.85
N GLU A 572 73.61 1.48 46.72
CA GLU A 572 74.29 2.13 45.60
C GLU A 572 73.24 2.51 44.53
N ALA A 573 73.14 3.80 44.20
CA ALA A 573 72.21 4.28 43.19
C ALA A 573 72.74 4.01 41.76
N ASP A 574 71.87 4.10 40.75
CA ASP A 574 72.19 3.88 39.32
C ASP A 574 73.35 4.74 38.80
N SER A 575 73.61 5.87 39.46
CA SER A 575 74.76 6.76 39.19
C SER A 575 76.11 6.17 39.62
N GLY A 576 76.12 5.05 40.34
CA GLY A 576 77.29 4.47 41.02
C GLY A 576 77.64 5.18 42.34
N GLU A 577 76.75 6.03 42.83
CA GLU A 577 76.93 6.80 44.07
C GLU A 577 76.09 6.24 45.21
N TRP A 578 76.58 6.35 46.44
CA TRP A 578 75.96 5.73 47.61
C TRP A 578 74.91 6.65 48.26
N ARG A 579 73.75 6.10 48.59
CA ARG A 579 72.66 6.81 49.30
C ARG A 579 72.21 6.01 50.51
N TRP A 580 71.50 6.67 51.43
CA TRP A 580 70.83 5.98 52.54
C TRP A 580 69.36 6.41 52.62
N ARG A 581 68.50 5.51 53.08
CA ARG A 581 67.10 5.78 53.39
C ARG A 581 66.71 5.14 54.72
N LEU A 582 65.89 5.83 55.51
CA LEU A 582 65.26 5.32 56.71
C LEU A 582 63.88 4.80 56.32
N ILE A 583 63.64 3.52 56.58
CA ILE A 583 62.41 2.81 56.28
C ILE A 583 61.73 2.48 57.61
N ASP A 584 60.41 2.58 57.73
CA ASP A 584 59.67 2.17 58.94
C ASP A 584 59.35 0.65 58.98
N GLU A 585 58.56 0.22 59.96
CA GLU A 585 58.14 -1.18 60.12
C GLU A 585 57.18 -1.68 59.02
N ASP A 586 56.60 -0.74 58.27
CA ASP A 586 55.65 -0.97 57.18
C ASP A 586 56.30 -0.85 55.80
N GLY A 587 57.62 -0.62 55.73
CA GLY A 587 58.35 -0.51 54.46
C GLY A 587 58.33 0.90 53.84
N ASN A 588 57.80 1.91 54.54
CA ASN A 588 57.72 3.29 54.03
C ASN A 588 59.00 4.06 54.28
N VAL A 589 59.44 4.84 53.28
CA VAL A 589 60.62 5.71 53.41
C VAL A 589 60.25 6.96 54.23
N LEU A 590 60.75 7.03 55.47
CA LEU A 590 60.55 8.16 56.38
C LEU A 590 61.53 9.33 56.12
N ALA A 591 62.73 9.02 55.64
CA ALA A 591 63.78 9.99 55.33
C ALA A 591 64.80 9.40 54.36
N ASP A 592 65.45 10.22 53.55
CA ASP A 592 66.57 9.83 52.69
C ASP A 592 67.80 10.74 52.90
N SER A 593 68.92 10.38 52.26
CA SER A 593 70.18 11.11 52.38
C SER A 593 70.15 12.51 51.78
N GLY A 594 69.21 12.82 50.88
CA GLY A 594 69.09 14.09 50.14
C GLY A 594 70.27 14.46 49.24
N GLU A 595 71.42 13.82 49.43
CA GLU A 595 72.69 14.02 48.75
C GLU A 595 73.32 12.66 48.41
N GLU A 596 74.12 12.64 47.35
CA GLU A 596 74.85 11.45 46.91
C GLU A 596 76.22 11.39 47.58
N HIS A 597 76.65 10.19 47.99
CA HIS A 597 77.93 9.98 48.64
C HIS A 597 78.89 9.19 47.75
N THR A 598 80.15 9.61 47.71
CA THR A 598 81.15 9.00 46.82
C THR A 598 81.64 7.63 47.28
N SER A 599 81.24 7.20 48.49
CA SER A 599 81.55 5.88 49.02
C SER A 599 80.55 5.43 50.09
N ARG A 600 80.39 4.11 50.23
CA ARG A 600 79.58 3.46 51.27
C ARG A 600 79.88 3.98 52.68
N ASN A 601 81.16 4.13 53.03
CA ASN A 601 81.56 4.60 54.37
C ASN A 601 81.09 6.05 54.63
N GLU A 602 81.09 6.90 53.60
CA GLU A 602 80.63 8.28 53.70
C GLU A 602 79.10 8.35 53.90
N ALA A 603 78.34 7.53 53.16
CA ALA A 603 76.90 7.38 53.37
C ALA A 603 76.57 6.83 54.76
N ALA A 604 77.30 5.81 55.22
CA ALA A 604 77.13 5.23 56.54
C ALA A 604 77.49 6.20 57.68
N GLU A 605 78.55 7.00 57.54
CA GLU A 605 78.91 8.05 58.51
C GLU A 605 77.85 9.16 58.57
N ALA A 606 77.33 9.60 57.42
CA ALA A 606 76.25 10.59 57.34
C ALA A 606 74.96 10.08 58.01
N MET A 607 74.62 8.81 57.78
CA MET A 607 73.52 8.13 58.47
C MET A 607 73.77 8.00 59.98
N MET A 608 75.01 7.76 60.44
CA MET A 608 75.32 7.59 61.88
C MET A 608 75.01 8.85 62.70
N THR A 609 75.11 10.05 62.10
CA THR A 609 74.65 11.30 62.71
C THR A 609 73.15 11.33 62.98
N LEU A 610 72.34 10.64 62.17
CA LEU A 610 70.88 10.55 62.34
C LEU A 610 70.48 9.37 63.26
N LYS A 611 71.26 8.29 63.28
CA LYS A 611 71.07 7.14 64.19
C LYS A 611 71.16 7.51 65.67
N GLU A 612 71.80 8.63 66.02
CA GLU A 612 71.74 9.18 67.38
C GLU A 612 70.33 9.61 67.82
N GLN A 613 69.45 9.94 66.86
CA GLN A 613 68.06 10.36 67.10
C GLN A 613 67.05 9.20 66.99
N ALA A 614 67.43 8.10 66.34
CA ALA A 614 66.65 6.87 66.21
C ALA A 614 67.51 5.65 66.63
N PRO A 615 67.78 5.46 67.93
CA PRO A 615 68.73 4.45 68.41
C PRO A 615 68.24 3.01 68.23
N ASP A 616 66.93 2.82 68.16
CA ASP A 616 66.29 1.53 67.96
C ASP A 616 66.23 1.13 66.48
N ALA A 617 66.70 2.00 65.56
CA ALA A 617 66.69 1.70 64.13
C ALA A 617 67.84 0.78 63.71
N GLU A 618 67.50 -0.34 63.10
CA GLU A 618 68.47 -1.33 62.63
C GLU A 618 69.24 -0.82 61.40
N LEU A 619 70.45 -1.32 61.18
CA LEU A 619 71.20 -1.04 59.94
C LEU A 619 71.02 -2.26 59.03
N LEU A 620 70.38 -2.04 57.90
CA LEU A 620 70.12 -3.06 56.88
C LEU A 620 71.17 -2.92 55.78
N GLU A 621 71.94 -3.99 55.58
CA GLU A 621 72.89 -4.11 54.50
C GLU A 621 72.43 -5.25 53.58
N ILE A 622 72.10 -4.90 52.35
CA ILE A 622 71.68 -5.84 51.32
C ILE A 622 72.95 -6.28 50.61
N GLU A 623 73.51 -7.42 51.00
CA GLU A 623 74.71 -8.00 50.38
C GLU A 623 74.39 -8.91 49.18
N THR A 624 73.11 -9.28 49.02
CA THR A 624 72.52 -10.12 47.96
C THR A 624 71.11 -9.60 47.66
N ALA A 625 70.45 -10.09 46.60
CA ALA A 625 69.05 -9.73 46.35
C ALA A 625 68.16 -9.99 47.58
N ALA A 626 67.03 -9.29 47.69
CA ALA A 626 66.13 -9.41 48.82
C ALA A 626 64.67 -9.16 48.44
N PHE A 627 63.76 -9.83 49.16
CA PHE A 627 62.33 -9.53 49.12
C PHE A 627 61.97 -8.51 50.19
N GLU A 628 61.31 -7.44 49.79
CA GLU A 628 60.77 -6.41 50.68
C GLU A 628 59.24 -6.47 50.66
N LEU A 629 58.63 -6.60 51.84
CA LEU A 629 57.18 -6.43 52.03
C LEU A 629 56.91 -4.98 52.42
N PHE A 630 56.08 -4.29 51.65
CA PHE A 630 55.78 -2.88 51.85
C PHE A 630 54.27 -2.64 51.91
N VAL A 631 53.86 -1.56 52.57
CA VAL A 631 52.47 -1.06 52.59
C VAL A 631 52.35 0.13 51.63
N ASN A 632 51.32 0.14 50.79
CA ASN A 632 51.02 1.25 49.88
C ASN A 632 50.22 2.37 50.58
N GLU A 633 49.83 3.40 49.83
CA GLU A 633 49.07 4.55 50.37
C GLU A 633 47.66 4.19 50.88
N ASP A 634 47.14 3.03 50.50
CA ASP A 634 45.80 2.52 50.86
C ASP A 634 45.82 1.52 52.04
N ASP A 635 46.93 1.45 52.79
CA ASP A 635 47.17 0.50 53.88
C ASP A 635 47.18 -0.99 53.42
N GLU A 636 47.49 -1.26 52.15
CA GLU A 636 47.59 -2.60 51.56
C GLU A 636 49.05 -3.03 51.33
N TRP A 637 49.32 -4.31 51.55
CA TRP A 637 50.65 -4.93 51.48
C TRP A 637 50.98 -5.46 50.08
N GLY A 638 52.14 -5.13 49.53
CA GLY A 638 52.73 -5.77 48.35
C GLY A 638 54.10 -6.36 48.66
N TRP A 639 54.69 -7.07 47.70
CA TRP A 639 56.09 -7.49 47.76
C TRP A 639 56.86 -6.96 46.55
N ARG A 640 58.15 -6.69 46.73
CA ARG A 640 59.07 -6.33 45.64
C ARG A 640 60.41 -7.03 45.82
N LEU A 641 60.98 -7.50 44.72
CA LEU A 641 62.31 -8.08 44.64
C LEU A 641 63.30 -6.98 44.25
N ILE A 642 64.25 -6.71 45.14
CA ILE A 642 65.35 -5.78 44.90
C ILE A 642 66.67 -6.54 44.74
N ASP A 643 67.53 -6.06 43.86
CA ASP A 643 68.87 -6.62 43.68
C ASP A 643 69.87 -6.10 44.73
N GLU A 644 71.14 -6.49 44.60
CA GLU A 644 72.23 -6.06 45.50
C GLU A 644 72.52 -4.55 45.43
N ALA A 645 72.14 -3.87 44.35
CA ALA A 645 72.24 -2.41 44.24
C ALA A 645 71.01 -1.72 44.87
N GLY A 646 69.92 -2.44 45.11
CA GLY A 646 68.64 -1.90 45.59
C GLY A 646 67.70 -1.48 44.47
N GLN A 647 67.96 -1.88 43.21
CA GLN A 647 67.08 -1.66 42.07
C GLN A 647 65.94 -2.68 42.07
N LEU A 648 64.74 -2.25 41.67
CA LEU A 648 63.56 -3.12 41.55
C LEU A 648 63.65 -4.01 40.32
N VAL A 649 63.52 -5.32 40.51
CA VAL A 649 63.67 -6.32 39.44
C VAL A 649 62.35 -7.01 39.12
N ALA A 650 61.52 -7.23 40.13
CA ALA A 650 60.17 -7.77 40.00
C ALA A 650 59.30 -7.23 41.13
N GLU A 651 58.01 -7.12 40.91
CA GLU A 651 57.05 -6.75 41.95
C GLU A 651 55.76 -7.55 41.85
N ASP A 652 55.02 -7.53 42.95
CA ASP A 652 53.64 -7.97 43.02
C ASP A 652 52.77 -7.03 42.19
N PRO A 653 52.06 -7.52 41.16
CA PRO A 653 51.13 -6.69 40.40
C PRO A 653 49.87 -6.33 41.20
N ALA A 654 49.64 -6.99 42.35
CA ALA A 654 48.50 -6.74 43.23
C ALA A 654 48.94 -6.32 44.63
N THR A 655 48.02 -5.71 45.37
CA THR A 655 48.17 -5.39 46.79
C THR A 655 47.23 -6.26 47.63
N HIS A 656 47.57 -6.43 48.90
CA HIS A 656 46.94 -7.41 49.77
C HIS A 656 46.56 -6.82 51.14
N PRO A 657 45.42 -7.20 51.73
CA PRO A 657 44.95 -6.60 52.97
C PRO A 657 45.83 -6.92 54.20
N THR A 658 46.74 -7.89 54.09
CA THR A 658 47.62 -8.27 55.20
C THR A 658 49.01 -8.64 54.70
N ARG A 659 50.02 -8.34 55.53
CA ARG A 659 51.41 -8.78 55.34
C ARG A 659 51.54 -10.29 55.08
N GLY A 660 50.74 -11.09 55.78
CA GLY A 660 50.73 -12.55 55.60
C GLY A 660 50.18 -13.01 54.25
N ALA A 661 49.30 -12.22 53.62
CA ALA A 661 48.80 -12.46 52.27
C ALA A 661 49.82 -12.03 51.21
N ALA A 662 50.46 -10.87 51.35
CA ALA A 662 51.59 -10.46 50.49
C ALA A 662 52.75 -11.46 50.54
N ARG A 663 53.06 -11.99 51.73
CA ARG A 663 54.03 -13.08 51.88
C ARG A 663 53.58 -14.35 51.17
N GLN A 664 52.29 -14.67 51.15
CA GLN A 664 51.77 -15.81 50.39
C GLN A 664 51.90 -15.57 48.89
N ALA A 665 51.59 -14.38 48.39
CA ALA A 665 51.79 -14.00 47.00
C ALA A 665 53.26 -14.09 46.57
N MET A 666 54.18 -13.58 47.39
CA MET A 666 55.62 -13.75 47.19
C MET A 666 56.03 -15.23 47.13
N ASN A 667 55.50 -16.08 48.03
CA ASN A 667 55.81 -17.51 48.01
C ASN A 667 55.30 -18.20 46.73
N ARG A 668 54.26 -17.69 46.07
CA ARG A 668 53.80 -18.20 44.77
C ARG A 668 54.80 -17.93 43.65
N LEU A 669 55.46 -16.77 43.65
CA LEU A 669 56.59 -16.53 42.73
C LEU A 669 57.68 -17.59 42.94
N LEU A 670 58.03 -17.88 44.20
CA LEU A 670 59.04 -18.88 44.52
C LEU A 670 58.62 -20.31 44.13
N GLU A 671 57.33 -20.63 44.22
CA GLU A 671 56.76 -21.92 43.81
C GLU A 671 56.84 -22.13 42.29
N HIS A 672 56.68 -21.06 41.51
CA HIS A 672 56.65 -21.07 40.06
C HIS A 672 57.91 -20.46 39.40
N LEU A 673 59.01 -20.35 40.15
CA LEU A 673 60.21 -19.66 39.71
C LEU A 673 60.84 -20.31 38.47
N ASP A 674 60.79 -21.64 38.39
CA ASP A 674 61.37 -22.43 37.31
C ASP A 674 60.39 -22.70 36.15
N SER A 675 59.22 -22.02 36.11
CA SER A 675 58.23 -22.13 35.04
C SER A 675 58.81 -21.77 33.67
N ASP A 676 58.30 -22.37 32.58
CA ASP A 676 58.77 -22.11 31.22
C ASP A 676 58.54 -20.66 30.76
N VAL A 677 59.23 -20.23 29.70
CA VAL A 677 59.08 -18.88 29.12
C VAL A 677 58.48 -18.98 27.72
N ARG A 678 57.37 -18.28 27.48
CA ARG A 678 56.75 -18.08 26.16
C ARG A 678 56.88 -16.64 25.70
N THR A 679 57.20 -16.45 24.43
CA THR A 679 57.03 -15.17 23.75
C THR A 679 55.60 -15.06 23.23
N MET A 680 54.92 -13.98 23.62
CA MET A 680 53.56 -13.62 23.20
C MET A 680 53.64 -12.45 22.22
N ASP A 681 53.98 -12.73 20.97
CA ASP A 681 53.93 -11.78 19.85
C ASP A 681 52.59 -11.85 19.08
N GLN A 682 51.79 -12.88 19.35
CA GLN A 682 50.45 -13.09 18.80
C GLN A 682 49.47 -13.48 19.92
N ALA A 683 48.17 -13.35 19.65
CA ALA A 683 47.14 -13.84 20.56
C ALA A 683 47.14 -15.37 20.63
N ILE A 684 46.53 -15.94 21.68
CA ILE A 684 46.44 -17.38 21.87
C ILE A 684 45.07 -17.85 22.31
N PHE A 685 44.72 -19.06 21.90
CA PHE A 685 43.70 -19.87 22.55
C PHE A 685 44.35 -20.60 23.73
N GLN A 686 44.15 -20.10 24.94
CA GLN A 686 44.56 -20.82 26.13
C GLN A 686 43.46 -21.81 26.54
N THR A 687 43.80 -23.10 26.52
CA THR A 687 42.94 -24.19 26.99
C THR A 687 43.14 -24.42 28.48
N TYR A 688 42.06 -24.65 29.22
CA TYR A 688 42.09 -24.98 30.64
C TYR A 688 40.94 -25.93 30.98
N ALA A 689 41.03 -26.63 32.11
CA ALA A 689 39.99 -27.56 32.54
C ALA A 689 39.52 -27.20 33.95
N THR A 690 38.20 -27.18 34.16
CA THR A 690 37.61 -27.09 35.50
C THR A 690 36.96 -28.44 35.83
N GLU A 691 35.72 -28.64 35.40
CA GLU A 691 35.07 -29.96 35.31
C GLU A 691 35.14 -30.51 33.87
N ASP A 692 34.88 -29.64 32.90
CA ASP A 692 35.03 -29.86 31.45
C ASP A 692 36.14 -28.95 30.89
N TRP A 693 36.50 -29.15 29.62
CA TRP A 693 37.53 -28.37 28.93
C TRP A 693 36.96 -27.08 28.36
N HIS A 694 37.67 -25.99 28.58
CA HIS A 694 37.32 -24.65 28.16
C HIS A 694 38.50 -23.98 27.44
N TRP A 695 38.21 -22.94 26.68
CA TRP A 695 39.23 -22.08 26.11
C TRP A 695 38.89 -20.62 26.34
N ARG A 696 39.95 -19.81 26.48
CA ARG A 696 39.88 -18.36 26.51
C ARG A 696 40.86 -17.79 25.49
N PHE A 697 40.45 -16.76 24.79
CA PHE A 697 41.25 -16.08 23.79
C PHE A 697 41.94 -14.87 24.40
N VAL A 698 43.26 -14.91 24.44
CA VAL A 698 44.10 -13.97 25.19
C VAL A 698 45.00 -13.19 24.24
N MET A 699 44.93 -11.87 24.33
CA MET A 699 45.79 -10.96 23.58
C MET A 699 47.22 -10.94 24.15
N PRO A 700 48.24 -10.50 23.39
CA PRO A 700 49.60 -10.31 23.91
C PRO A 700 49.66 -9.48 25.21
N SER A 701 48.80 -8.46 25.33
CA SER A 701 48.63 -7.63 26.54
C SER A 701 48.22 -8.41 27.79
N GLY A 702 47.70 -9.64 27.64
CA GLY A 702 47.13 -10.46 28.70
C GLY A 702 45.61 -10.29 28.85
N GLU A 703 44.99 -9.37 28.11
CA GLU A 703 43.54 -9.20 28.12
C GLU A 703 42.86 -10.42 27.47
N THR A 704 41.89 -11.00 28.17
CA THR A 704 40.99 -12.01 27.58
C THR A 704 39.87 -11.28 26.87
N VAL A 705 39.62 -11.63 25.61
CA VAL A 705 38.63 -10.93 24.76
C VAL A 705 37.53 -11.86 24.27
N ALA A 706 37.73 -13.18 24.35
CA ALA A 706 36.71 -14.18 24.06
C ALA A 706 36.86 -15.41 24.96
N VAL A 707 35.76 -16.13 25.20
CA VAL A 707 35.72 -17.44 25.85
C VAL A 707 34.83 -18.39 25.04
N ASP A 708 34.95 -19.69 25.28
CA ASP A 708 34.09 -20.68 24.62
C ASP A 708 32.59 -20.43 24.87
N GLY A 709 31.78 -20.72 23.86
CA GLY A 709 30.33 -20.70 24.00
C GLY A 709 29.79 -21.89 24.80
N GLN A 710 30.46 -23.04 24.73
CA GLN A 710 30.15 -24.27 25.45
C GLN A 710 31.44 -25.05 25.77
N ALA A 711 31.48 -25.65 26.97
CA ALA A 711 32.55 -26.53 27.39
C ALA A 711 32.61 -27.80 26.54
N SER A 712 33.82 -28.32 26.34
CA SER A 712 34.08 -29.59 25.67
C SER A 712 34.34 -30.72 26.68
N PRO A 713 33.74 -31.90 26.52
CA PRO A 713 33.98 -33.03 27.42
C PRO A 713 35.44 -33.51 27.46
N THR A 714 36.18 -33.31 26.36
CA THR A 714 37.58 -33.73 26.24
C THR A 714 38.43 -32.65 25.59
N ARG A 715 39.72 -32.64 25.95
CA ARG A 715 40.73 -31.77 25.35
C ARG A 715 40.82 -31.93 23.84
N ASP A 716 40.85 -33.17 23.35
CA ASP A 716 41.02 -33.45 21.93
C ASP A 716 39.84 -32.88 21.14
N GLU A 717 38.62 -33.03 21.65
CA GLU A 717 37.40 -32.43 21.06
C GLU A 717 37.44 -30.90 21.06
N LEU A 718 37.92 -30.29 22.16
CA LEU A 718 38.12 -28.84 22.22
C LEU A 718 39.08 -28.38 21.13
N VAL A 719 40.26 -28.99 21.06
CA VAL A 719 41.34 -28.57 20.15
C VAL A 719 40.94 -28.81 18.69
N ASP A 720 40.30 -29.94 18.39
CA ASP A 720 39.81 -30.25 17.04
C ASP A 720 38.73 -29.24 16.59
N GLY A 721 37.91 -28.71 17.51
CA GLY A 721 36.88 -27.71 17.22
C GLY A 721 37.40 -26.27 17.05
N LEU A 722 38.64 -25.97 17.46
CA LEU A 722 39.18 -24.60 17.36
C LEU A 722 39.39 -24.15 15.92
N ASP A 723 39.68 -25.07 14.98
CA ASP A 723 39.81 -24.72 13.56
C ASP A 723 38.48 -24.17 13.02
N ASP A 724 37.34 -24.77 13.39
CA ASP A 724 36.01 -24.28 13.02
C ASP A 724 35.73 -22.90 13.66
N VAL A 725 36.12 -22.69 14.92
CA VAL A 725 35.98 -21.38 15.60
C VAL A 725 36.77 -20.29 14.87
N ARG A 726 37.99 -20.59 14.38
CA ARG A 726 38.81 -19.65 13.60
C ARG A 726 38.13 -19.27 12.28
N ASP A 727 37.61 -20.25 11.56
CA ASP A 727 36.92 -20.04 10.30
C ASP A 727 35.64 -19.20 10.50
N VAL A 728 34.87 -19.49 11.56
CA VAL A 728 33.67 -18.72 11.93
C VAL A 728 34.05 -17.29 12.32
N ALA A 729 35.07 -17.10 13.17
CA ALA A 729 35.52 -15.78 13.62
C ALA A 729 35.98 -14.90 12.44
N ALA A 730 36.67 -15.48 11.46
CA ALA A 730 37.15 -14.76 10.28
C ALA A 730 36.04 -14.40 9.30
N ALA A 731 35.01 -15.24 9.17
CA ALA A 731 33.91 -15.04 8.24
C ALA A 731 32.76 -14.20 8.81
N ALA A 732 32.65 -14.10 10.14
CA ALA A 732 31.49 -13.53 10.80
C ALA A 732 31.30 -12.02 10.56
N GLN A 733 30.05 -11.63 10.35
CA GLN A 733 29.65 -10.23 10.27
C GLN A 733 29.13 -9.71 11.62
N ARG A 734 29.38 -8.44 11.92
CA ARG A 734 28.98 -7.81 13.19
C ARG A 734 27.58 -7.20 13.10
N TYR A 735 26.73 -7.52 14.08
CA TYR A 735 25.37 -7.02 14.22
C TYR A 735 25.09 -6.57 15.66
N ALA A 736 24.34 -5.48 15.81
CA ALA A 736 23.82 -5.05 17.11
C ALA A 736 22.39 -5.56 17.29
N ILE A 737 22.19 -6.51 18.20
CA ILE A 737 20.90 -7.15 18.46
C ILE A 737 20.21 -6.39 19.60
N GLY A 738 19.05 -5.80 19.29
CA GLY A 738 18.18 -5.17 20.29
C GLY A 738 17.25 -6.18 20.97
N ASP A 739 16.11 -5.72 21.49
CA ASP A 739 15.08 -6.60 22.06
C ASP A 739 14.51 -7.60 21.04
N VAL A 740 14.59 -7.25 19.74
CA VAL A 740 14.11 -8.06 18.63
C VAL A 740 15.12 -8.02 17.49
N SER A 741 15.30 -9.15 16.82
CA SER A 741 16.04 -9.28 15.56
C SER A 741 15.23 -10.06 14.53
N VAL A 742 15.51 -9.81 13.25
CA VAL A 742 14.93 -10.57 12.14
C VAL A 742 15.99 -11.51 11.61
N GLN A 743 15.67 -12.78 11.45
CA GLN A 743 16.55 -13.75 10.81
C GLN A 743 15.89 -14.32 9.55
N LEU A 744 16.55 -14.16 8.41
CA LEU A 744 16.16 -14.80 7.16
C LEU A 744 16.68 -16.23 7.13
N TYR A 745 15.86 -17.18 6.71
CA TYR A 745 16.27 -18.58 6.60
C TYR A 745 15.64 -19.24 5.37
N GLY A 746 16.28 -20.31 4.89
CA GLY A 746 15.88 -21.01 3.67
C GLY A 746 16.97 -21.01 2.60
N THR A 747 16.82 -21.86 1.58
CA THR A 747 17.80 -22.01 0.49
C THR A 747 17.14 -21.71 -0.86
N ASP A 748 16.13 -22.51 -1.23
CA ASP A 748 15.33 -22.33 -2.44
C ASP A 748 14.05 -21.51 -2.19
N GLU A 749 13.44 -21.72 -1.01
CA GLU A 749 12.30 -20.95 -0.52
C GLU A 749 12.72 -20.21 0.75
N TRP A 750 12.67 -18.90 0.69
CA TRP A 750 13.07 -18.00 1.76
C TRP A 750 11.90 -17.69 2.69
N ARG A 751 12.22 -17.57 3.96
CA ARG A 751 11.34 -17.26 5.08
C ARG A 751 12.07 -16.32 6.04
N PHE A 752 11.33 -15.77 6.98
CA PHE A 752 11.93 -15.01 8.07
C PHE A 752 11.27 -15.39 9.40
N ARG A 753 12.03 -15.22 10.48
CA ARG A 753 11.51 -15.32 11.85
C ARG A 753 11.98 -14.11 12.66
N LEU A 754 11.18 -13.77 13.66
CA LEU A 754 11.52 -12.77 14.66
C LEU A 754 12.10 -13.50 15.87
N LEU A 755 13.27 -13.09 16.31
CA LEU A 755 13.96 -13.66 17.46
C LEU A 755 14.11 -12.59 18.54
N ASP A 756 14.00 -13.00 19.80
CA ASP A 756 14.34 -12.15 20.93
C ASP A 756 15.87 -12.02 21.11
N ARG A 757 16.28 -11.29 22.15
CA ARG A 757 17.69 -11.10 22.50
C ARG A 757 18.45 -12.42 22.69
N ASP A 758 17.79 -13.45 23.20
CA ASP A 758 18.34 -14.75 23.59
C ASP A 758 18.21 -15.79 22.47
N ARG A 759 17.77 -15.36 21.28
CA ARG A 759 17.49 -16.18 20.08
C ARG A 759 16.28 -17.12 20.25
N GLU A 760 15.37 -16.83 21.17
CA GLU A 760 14.07 -17.50 21.25
C GLU A 760 13.12 -16.93 20.18
N GLU A 761 12.37 -17.81 19.51
CA GLU A 761 11.50 -17.42 18.42
C GLU A 761 10.23 -16.74 18.95
N ILE A 762 9.98 -15.50 18.51
CA ILE A 762 8.81 -14.68 18.86
C ILE A 762 7.68 -14.88 17.82
N ALA A 763 8.06 -15.01 16.55
CA ALA A 763 7.15 -15.22 15.43
C ALA A 763 7.86 -15.83 14.22
N ASP A 764 7.11 -16.56 13.40
CA ASP A 764 7.59 -17.12 12.14
C ASP A 764 6.68 -16.70 10.98
N SER A 765 7.29 -16.55 9.81
CA SER A 765 6.61 -16.25 8.56
C SER A 765 5.62 -17.35 8.16
N ASN A 766 4.41 -16.93 7.80
CA ASN A 766 3.41 -17.80 7.17
C ASN A 766 3.62 -17.94 5.66
N ARG A 767 4.39 -17.01 5.06
CA ARG A 767 4.66 -16.93 3.63
C ARG A 767 6.05 -17.45 3.30
N THR A 768 6.18 -17.94 2.07
CA THR A 768 7.47 -18.28 1.45
C THR A 768 7.75 -17.32 0.30
N TYR A 769 9.02 -17.06 0.07
CA TYR A 769 9.50 -16.13 -0.94
C TYR A 769 10.51 -16.84 -1.84
N ASP A 770 10.38 -16.70 -3.16
CA ASP A 770 11.25 -17.42 -4.11
C ASP A 770 12.71 -16.93 -4.12
N ARG A 771 13.00 -15.77 -3.50
CA ARG A 771 14.33 -15.13 -3.53
C ARG A 771 14.60 -14.39 -2.22
N ARG A 772 15.88 -14.34 -1.82
CA ARG A 772 16.36 -13.55 -0.67
C ARG A 772 15.94 -12.08 -0.75
N GLU A 773 16.03 -11.46 -1.94
CA GLU A 773 15.61 -10.07 -2.17
C GLU A 773 14.12 -9.85 -1.91
N ALA A 774 13.28 -10.86 -2.17
CA ALA A 774 11.83 -10.75 -1.99
C ALA A 774 11.43 -10.85 -0.51
N VAL A 775 12.07 -11.75 0.27
CA VAL A 775 11.84 -11.78 1.72
C VAL A 775 12.42 -10.53 2.39
N MET A 776 13.56 -10.03 1.91
CA MET A 776 14.16 -8.80 2.44
C MET A 776 13.25 -7.59 2.20
N ALA A 777 12.65 -7.46 1.01
CA ALA A 777 11.68 -6.40 0.75
C ALA A 777 10.44 -6.48 1.67
N ALA A 778 9.96 -7.68 1.99
CA ALA A 778 8.85 -7.86 2.93
C ALA A 778 9.25 -7.50 4.38
N VAL A 779 10.48 -7.81 4.79
CA VAL A 779 11.02 -7.38 6.08
C VAL A 779 11.20 -5.86 6.10
N ASP A 780 11.75 -5.25 5.04
CA ASP A 780 11.94 -3.80 4.93
C ASP A 780 10.59 -3.05 5.05
N GLU A 781 9.53 -3.56 4.41
CA GLU A 781 8.17 -3.02 4.53
C GLU A 781 7.65 -3.15 5.97
N LEU A 782 7.82 -4.32 6.58
CA LEU A 782 7.43 -4.57 7.96
C LEU A 782 8.19 -3.66 8.94
N GLN A 783 9.49 -3.40 8.75
CA GLN A 783 10.25 -2.47 9.59
C GLN A 783 9.87 -1.01 9.35
N ALA A 784 9.63 -0.62 8.10
CA ALA A 784 9.29 0.76 7.74
C ALA A 784 7.92 1.21 8.30
N TYR A 785 6.98 0.27 8.44
CA TYR A 785 5.60 0.57 8.85
C TYR A 785 5.19 -0.06 10.18
N ALA A 786 6.10 -0.74 10.90
CA ALA A 786 5.79 -1.38 12.19
C ALA A 786 5.19 -0.39 13.20
N THR A 787 5.80 0.78 13.38
CA THR A 787 5.40 1.76 14.40
C THR A 787 4.04 2.40 14.14
N ASP A 788 3.63 2.46 12.87
CA ASP A 788 2.33 2.99 12.44
C ASP A 788 1.27 1.89 12.25
N ALA A 789 1.62 0.61 12.43
CA ALA A 789 0.73 -0.52 12.20
C ALA A 789 -0.45 -0.51 13.21
N PRO A 790 -1.71 -0.50 12.74
CA PRO A 790 -2.85 -0.59 13.63
C PRO A 790 -2.93 -1.97 14.29
N ILE A 791 -3.12 -1.97 15.62
CA ILE A 791 -3.47 -3.18 16.38
C ILE A 791 -5.00 -3.33 16.41
N PHE A 792 -5.52 -4.45 15.95
CA PHE A 792 -6.96 -4.71 15.89
C PHE A 792 -7.32 -6.16 16.23
N ALA A 793 -8.60 -6.45 16.44
CA ALA A 793 -9.14 -7.80 16.61
C ALA A 793 -10.47 -7.90 15.87
N ILE A 794 -10.74 -9.05 15.26
CA ILE A 794 -12.04 -9.35 14.65
C ILE A 794 -12.89 -10.06 15.71
N GLU A 795 -13.95 -9.41 16.19
CA GLU A 795 -14.83 -9.98 17.21
C GLU A 795 -15.89 -10.88 16.56
N ASP A 796 -16.87 -10.29 15.88
CA ASP A 796 -17.91 -11.04 15.16
C ASP A 796 -17.69 -11.06 13.64
N ALA A 797 -17.42 -9.90 13.06
CA ALA A 797 -17.10 -9.74 11.64
C ALA A 797 -16.32 -8.45 11.37
N ALA A 798 -15.62 -8.42 10.25
CA ALA A 798 -14.93 -7.24 9.74
C ALA A 798 -15.07 -7.14 8.21
N ILE A 799 -15.12 -5.91 7.70
CA ILE A 799 -15.20 -5.63 6.27
C ILE A 799 -13.77 -5.44 5.77
N ARG A 800 -13.26 -6.43 5.04
CA ARG A 800 -11.95 -6.40 4.39
C ARG A 800 -12.06 -5.74 3.02
N LEU A 801 -11.22 -4.75 2.76
CA LEU A 801 -11.10 -4.14 1.44
C LEU A 801 -10.00 -4.86 0.65
N HIS A 802 -10.22 -5.10 -0.64
CA HIS A 802 -9.19 -5.63 -1.51
C HIS A 802 -9.32 -5.06 -2.93
N SER A 803 -8.22 -5.03 -3.67
CA SER A 803 -8.18 -4.61 -5.06
C SER A 803 -8.15 -5.85 -5.98
N THR A 804 -9.06 -5.91 -6.96
CA THR A 804 -9.18 -7.04 -7.88
C THR A 804 -8.31 -6.87 -9.13
N ASP A 805 -8.08 -5.61 -9.55
CA ASP A 805 -7.18 -5.14 -10.63
C ASP A 805 -6.65 -3.74 -10.26
N GLU A 806 -5.59 -3.22 -10.90
CA GLU A 806 -4.82 -2.00 -10.48
C GLU A 806 -5.65 -0.73 -10.17
N ASP A 807 -6.94 -0.66 -10.50
CA ASP A 807 -7.83 0.46 -10.14
C ASP A 807 -9.23 0.05 -9.60
N ASP A 808 -9.58 -1.24 -9.51
CA ASP A 808 -10.92 -1.69 -9.08
C ASP A 808 -10.88 -2.28 -7.66
N TRP A 809 -11.81 -1.83 -6.81
CA TRP A 809 -11.90 -2.14 -5.39
C TRP A 809 -13.19 -2.92 -5.06
N SER A 810 -13.08 -3.93 -4.21
CA SER A 810 -14.21 -4.68 -3.67
C SER A 810 -14.05 -4.91 -2.17
N TRP A 811 -15.10 -5.39 -1.51
CA TRP A 811 -15.12 -5.71 -0.09
C TRP A 811 -15.59 -7.14 0.18
N ASP A 812 -15.00 -7.75 1.19
CA ASP A 812 -15.41 -9.05 1.75
C ASP A 812 -15.80 -8.87 3.21
N LEU A 813 -16.88 -9.51 3.65
CA LEU A 813 -17.20 -9.65 5.06
C LEU A 813 -16.60 -10.96 5.57
N VAL A 814 -15.63 -10.82 6.47
CA VAL A 814 -14.89 -11.93 7.08
C VAL A 814 -15.25 -12.08 8.54
N ASP A 815 -15.22 -13.30 9.06
CA ASP A 815 -15.34 -13.58 10.49
C ASP A 815 -13.96 -13.66 11.19
N HIS A 816 -13.97 -13.98 12.48
CA HIS A 816 -12.76 -14.13 13.30
C HIS A 816 -11.81 -15.26 12.83
N GLU A 817 -12.32 -16.26 12.11
CA GLU A 817 -11.53 -17.33 11.49
C GLU A 817 -11.00 -16.92 10.10
N ARG A 818 -11.34 -15.71 9.62
CA ARG A 818 -11.08 -15.17 8.28
C ARG A 818 -11.82 -15.91 7.17
N GLU A 819 -12.95 -16.54 7.49
CA GLU A 819 -13.84 -17.11 6.48
C GLU A 819 -14.68 -15.99 5.85
N VAL A 820 -14.64 -15.90 4.52
CA VAL A 820 -15.52 -14.99 3.77
C VAL A 820 -16.91 -15.62 3.68
N PHE A 821 -17.93 -14.90 4.13
CA PHE A 821 -19.31 -15.37 4.07
C PHE A 821 -20.26 -14.41 3.32
N ALA A 822 -19.81 -13.19 3.02
CA ALA A 822 -20.48 -12.28 2.10
C ALA A 822 -19.45 -11.39 1.39
N ALA A 823 -19.79 -10.91 0.19
CA ALA A 823 -18.95 -10.00 -0.58
C ALA A 823 -19.81 -8.98 -1.36
N GLY A 824 -19.19 -7.86 -1.72
CA GLY A 824 -19.72 -6.93 -2.71
C GLY A 824 -19.79 -7.58 -4.09
N VAL A 825 -20.86 -7.33 -4.84
CA VAL A 825 -21.09 -8.01 -6.13
C VAL A 825 -20.31 -7.35 -7.27
N ASP A 826 -20.32 -6.01 -7.30
CA ASP A 826 -19.65 -5.23 -8.32
C ASP A 826 -18.42 -4.53 -7.72
N ALA A 827 -17.34 -4.46 -8.51
CA ALA A 827 -16.14 -3.72 -8.11
C ALA A 827 -16.29 -2.24 -8.45
N THR A 828 -15.80 -1.38 -7.57
CA THR A 828 -15.85 0.07 -7.74
C THR A 828 -14.47 0.60 -8.11
N GLY A 829 -14.39 1.44 -9.15
CA GLY A 829 -13.10 1.98 -9.65
C GLY A 829 -12.40 2.99 -8.73
N THR A 830 -12.91 3.24 -7.51
CA THR A 830 -12.22 4.04 -6.50
C THR A 830 -12.55 3.54 -5.10
N LYS A 831 -11.56 3.60 -4.20
CA LYS A 831 -11.75 3.31 -2.78
C LYS A 831 -12.83 4.17 -2.11
N ALA A 832 -12.97 5.44 -2.52
CA ALA A 832 -14.02 6.33 -2.01
C ALA A 832 -15.42 5.85 -2.39
N GLY A 833 -15.62 5.41 -3.64
CA GLY A 833 -16.88 4.82 -4.05
C GLY A 833 -17.19 3.52 -3.32
N LEU A 834 -16.17 2.71 -3.01
CA LEU A 834 -16.35 1.50 -2.18
C LEU A 834 -16.84 1.84 -0.76
N PHE A 835 -16.36 2.93 -0.16
CA PHE A 835 -16.87 3.38 1.14
C PHE A 835 -18.33 3.84 1.07
N ASP A 836 -18.72 4.53 -0.01
CA ASP A 836 -20.12 4.94 -0.24
C ASP A 836 -21.04 3.71 -0.40
N GLU A 837 -20.58 2.68 -1.13
CA GLU A 837 -21.28 1.39 -1.29
C GLU A 837 -21.43 0.66 0.06
N ILE A 838 -20.36 0.57 0.85
CA ILE A 838 -20.41 -0.02 2.20
C ILE A 838 -21.43 0.71 3.08
N GLU A 839 -21.48 2.05 3.04
CA GLU A 839 -22.49 2.81 3.80
C GLU A 839 -23.90 2.62 3.26
N GLN A 840 -24.08 2.46 1.95
CA GLN A 840 -25.36 2.09 1.36
C GLN A 840 -25.83 0.72 1.88
N VAL A 841 -24.97 -0.30 1.86
CA VAL A 841 -25.28 -1.63 2.39
C VAL A 841 -25.59 -1.59 3.88
N ARG A 842 -24.84 -0.81 4.68
CA ARG A 842 -25.12 -0.62 6.12
C ARG A 842 -26.49 -0.04 6.40
N GLN A 843 -26.93 0.92 5.58
CA GLN A 843 -28.23 1.56 5.74
C GLN A 843 -29.38 0.65 5.29
N LEU A 844 -29.18 -0.07 4.18
CA LEU A 844 -30.24 -0.82 3.52
C LEU A 844 -30.41 -2.25 4.05
N ALA A 845 -29.33 -2.98 4.33
CA ALA A 845 -29.40 -4.38 4.73
C ALA A 845 -30.26 -4.65 5.98
N PRO A 846 -30.24 -3.82 7.05
CA PRO A 846 -31.11 -4.01 8.22
C PRO A 846 -32.59 -3.76 7.95
N MET A 847 -32.91 -2.99 6.90
CA MET A 847 -34.28 -2.66 6.50
C MET A 847 -34.83 -3.63 5.42
N ALA A 848 -33.94 -4.39 4.77
CA ALA A 848 -34.27 -5.22 3.64
C ALA A 848 -35.26 -6.34 4.00
N GLY A 849 -36.39 -6.36 3.29
CA GLY A 849 -37.38 -7.43 3.37
C GLY A 849 -36.99 -8.65 2.55
N ARG A 850 -37.82 -9.71 2.60
CA ARG A 850 -37.70 -10.85 1.68
C ARG A 850 -38.52 -10.58 0.43
N VAL A 851 -37.92 -10.84 -0.73
CA VAL A 851 -38.62 -10.87 -2.03
C VAL A 851 -38.28 -12.16 -2.77
N ASP A 852 -39.31 -12.90 -3.16
CA ASP A 852 -39.19 -14.11 -3.97
C ASP A 852 -39.58 -13.78 -5.42
N PHE A 853 -38.68 -14.01 -6.37
CA PHE A 853 -38.92 -13.80 -7.81
C PHE A 853 -39.20 -15.10 -8.56
N ASP A 854 -39.28 -16.24 -7.87
CA ASP A 854 -39.56 -17.56 -8.48
C ASP A 854 -41.03 -17.72 -8.92
N VAL A 855 -41.87 -16.71 -8.67
CA VAL A 855 -43.26 -16.61 -9.13
C VAL A 855 -43.48 -15.27 -9.81
N ALA A 856 -44.26 -15.28 -10.89
CA ALA A 856 -44.68 -14.07 -11.59
C ALA A 856 -45.39 -13.09 -10.63
N SER A 857 -44.87 -11.88 -10.55
CA SER A 857 -45.25 -10.90 -9.53
C SER A 857 -45.27 -9.48 -10.10
N PHE A 858 -46.21 -8.67 -9.66
CA PHE A 858 -46.21 -7.23 -9.92
C PHE A 858 -45.34 -6.51 -8.91
N GLU A 859 -44.45 -5.67 -9.39
CA GLU A 859 -43.64 -4.79 -8.55
C GLU A 859 -44.11 -3.35 -8.73
N LEU A 860 -44.29 -2.64 -7.61
CA LEU A 860 -44.56 -1.21 -7.61
C LEU A 860 -43.23 -0.47 -7.51
N VAL A 861 -42.95 0.39 -8.50
CA VAL A 861 -41.67 1.08 -8.64
C VAL A 861 -41.93 2.57 -8.80
N ALA A 862 -41.17 3.40 -8.08
CA ALA A 862 -41.17 4.85 -8.26
C ALA A 862 -40.19 5.25 -9.39
N ASP A 863 -40.57 6.21 -10.22
CA ASP A 863 -39.66 6.85 -11.16
C ASP A 863 -38.82 7.97 -10.50
N GLU A 864 -37.94 8.62 -11.28
CA GLU A 864 -37.07 9.71 -10.79
C GLU A 864 -37.82 10.91 -10.18
N ASP A 865 -39.11 11.06 -10.49
CA ASP A 865 -39.98 12.14 -10.00
C ASP A 865 -40.86 11.68 -8.81
N ASP A 866 -40.51 10.55 -8.16
CA ASP A 866 -41.27 9.88 -7.08
C ASP A 866 -42.68 9.45 -7.52
N ARG A 867 -42.89 9.15 -8.81
CA ARG A 867 -44.18 8.67 -9.33
C ARG A 867 -44.19 7.15 -9.47
N TRP A 868 -45.22 6.53 -8.91
CA TRP A 868 -45.34 5.09 -8.82
C TRP A 868 -46.04 4.48 -10.04
N GLN A 869 -45.46 3.41 -10.58
CA GLN A 869 -46.05 2.58 -11.64
C GLN A 869 -45.86 1.10 -11.31
N TRP A 870 -46.66 0.25 -11.93
CA TRP A 870 -46.50 -1.21 -11.81
C TRP A 870 -45.60 -1.75 -12.92
N ARG A 871 -44.84 -2.79 -12.64
CA ARG A 871 -44.18 -3.64 -13.64
C ARG A 871 -44.43 -5.10 -13.33
N LEU A 872 -44.78 -5.93 -14.32
CA LEU A 872 -44.89 -7.36 -14.14
C LEU A 872 -43.52 -8.01 -14.38
N ILE A 873 -43.12 -8.87 -13.46
CA ILE A 873 -41.92 -9.68 -13.51
C ILE A 873 -42.30 -11.14 -13.74
N ASP A 874 -41.52 -11.85 -14.55
CA ASP A 874 -41.61 -13.30 -14.70
C ASP A 874 -40.86 -14.08 -13.59
N GLU A 875 -40.91 -15.41 -13.65
CA GLU A 875 -40.25 -16.33 -12.70
C GLU A 875 -38.71 -16.27 -12.76
N ASP A 876 -38.14 -15.63 -13.80
CA ASP A 876 -36.70 -15.42 -13.98
C ASP A 876 -36.27 -14.00 -13.54
N GLY A 877 -37.17 -13.19 -12.97
CA GLY A 877 -36.87 -11.81 -12.57
C GLY A 877 -36.91 -10.79 -13.72
N ARG A 878 -37.29 -11.18 -14.95
CA ARG A 878 -37.34 -10.28 -16.10
C ARG A 878 -38.65 -9.50 -16.14
N THR A 879 -38.56 -8.21 -16.43
CA THR A 879 -39.76 -7.40 -16.64
C THR A 879 -40.39 -7.76 -17.99
N VAL A 880 -41.65 -8.18 -17.97
CA VAL A 880 -42.41 -8.58 -19.17
C VAL A 880 -43.43 -7.54 -19.61
N ALA A 881 -43.94 -6.74 -18.67
CA ALA A 881 -44.90 -5.68 -18.92
C ALA A 881 -44.70 -4.52 -17.94
N THR A 882 -45.02 -3.31 -18.37
CA THR A 882 -44.93 -2.09 -17.54
C THR A 882 -46.22 -1.28 -17.67
N GLY A 883 -46.65 -0.67 -16.58
CA GLY A 883 -47.74 0.28 -16.55
C GLY A 883 -47.39 1.56 -17.30
N SER A 884 -48.36 2.11 -18.03
CA SER A 884 -48.18 3.39 -18.74
C SER A 884 -48.66 4.60 -17.93
N GLU A 885 -49.37 4.35 -16.83
CA GLU A 885 -49.89 5.36 -15.91
C GLU A 885 -48.98 5.47 -14.69
N THR A 886 -48.72 6.70 -14.23
CA THR A 886 -47.93 6.95 -13.02
C THR A 886 -48.78 7.65 -11.95
N HIS A 887 -48.55 7.29 -10.69
CA HIS A 887 -49.34 7.70 -9.54
C HIS A 887 -48.51 8.44 -8.50
N GLU A 888 -49.12 9.28 -7.66
CA GLU A 888 -48.38 10.05 -6.65
C GLU A 888 -47.92 9.20 -5.45
N THR A 889 -48.56 8.05 -5.21
CA THR A 889 -48.28 7.19 -4.07
C THR A 889 -48.34 5.71 -4.47
N ALA A 890 -47.60 4.86 -3.73
CA ALA A 890 -47.64 3.42 -3.89
C ALA A 890 -49.05 2.84 -3.69
N ASP A 891 -49.84 3.40 -2.76
CA ASP A 891 -51.22 2.98 -2.51
C ASP A 891 -52.16 3.28 -3.70
N ASP A 892 -51.97 4.42 -4.36
CA ASP A 892 -52.73 4.76 -5.57
C ASP A 892 -52.35 3.85 -6.73
N ALA A 893 -51.05 3.55 -6.89
CA ALA A 893 -50.58 2.60 -7.90
C ALA A 893 -51.10 1.18 -7.64
N ARG A 894 -51.14 0.75 -6.37
CA ARG A 894 -51.73 -0.54 -5.97
C ARG A 894 -53.22 -0.60 -6.28
N ALA A 895 -53.97 0.47 -6.00
CA ALA A 895 -55.39 0.53 -6.33
C ALA A 895 -55.62 0.48 -7.85
N ALA A 896 -54.82 1.21 -8.63
CA ALA A 896 -54.87 1.18 -10.08
C ALA A 896 -54.50 -0.20 -10.66
N LEU A 897 -53.55 -0.90 -10.04
CA LEU A 897 -53.17 -2.26 -10.43
C LEU A 897 -54.33 -3.25 -10.28
N GLU A 898 -55.15 -3.14 -9.23
CA GLU A 898 -56.35 -3.98 -9.08
C GLU A 898 -57.34 -3.78 -10.24
N ASP A 899 -57.53 -2.54 -10.71
CA ASP A 899 -58.32 -2.26 -11.90
C ASP A 899 -57.66 -2.88 -13.15
N VAL A 900 -56.34 -2.76 -13.29
CA VAL A 900 -55.58 -3.35 -14.40
C VAL A 900 -55.70 -4.88 -14.43
N ARG A 901 -55.73 -5.57 -13.28
CA ARG A 901 -55.97 -7.02 -13.24
C ARG A 901 -57.30 -7.41 -13.87
N GLU A 902 -58.38 -6.68 -13.57
CA GLU A 902 -59.70 -6.91 -14.17
C GLU A 902 -59.68 -6.63 -15.69
N LEU A 903 -58.92 -5.61 -16.13
CA LEU A 903 -58.71 -5.34 -17.55
C LEU A 903 -57.95 -6.48 -18.24
N ILE A 904 -56.88 -7.01 -17.65
CA ILE A 904 -56.09 -8.12 -18.22
C ILE A 904 -56.97 -9.36 -18.43
N GLU A 905 -57.81 -9.71 -17.46
CA GLU A 905 -58.74 -10.85 -17.57
C GLU A 905 -59.72 -10.67 -18.74
N SER A 906 -60.35 -9.49 -18.80
CA SER A 906 -61.43 -9.19 -19.75
C SER A 906 -60.95 -8.79 -21.16
N ALA A 907 -59.68 -8.40 -21.31
CA ALA A 907 -59.17 -7.85 -22.55
C ALA A 907 -59.15 -8.85 -23.72
N SER A 908 -59.58 -8.38 -24.89
CA SER A 908 -59.46 -9.11 -26.16
C SER A 908 -58.10 -8.88 -26.83
N ILE A 909 -57.63 -9.81 -27.67
CA ILE A 909 -56.38 -9.63 -28.43
C ILE A 909 -56.73 -9.14 -29.84
N LEU A 910 -56.16 -8.00 -30.24
CA LEU A 910 -56.39 -7.33 -31.53
C LEU A 910 -55.04 -7.07 -32.22
N GLU A 911 -55.00 -7.21 -33.53
CA GLU A 911 -53.81 -6.98 -34.34
C GLU A 911 -54.02 -5.74 -35.22
N ILE A 912 -53.04 -4.84 -35.23
CA ILE A 912 -52.99 -3.66 -36.09
C ILE A 912 -51.99 -3.96 -37.20
N ASP A 913 -52.51 -4.34 -38.37
CA ASP A 913 -51.72 -4.67 -39.57
C ASP A 913 -51.75 -3.56 -40.63
N SER A 914 -52.49 -2.49 -40.34
CA SER A 914 -52.75 -1.38 -41.24
C SER A 914 -53.31 -0.18 -40.47
N VAL A 915 -53.08 1.01 -41.05
CA VAL A 915 -53.63 2.28 -40.56
C VAL A 915 -55.13 2.12 -40.32
N SER A 916 -55.64 2.50 -39.15
CA SER A 916 -57.01 2.23 -38.73
C SER A 916 -57.59 3.38 -37.92
N PHE A 917 -58.86 3.67 -38.15
CA PHE A 917 -59.64 4.51 -37.24
C PHE A 917 -60.19 3.67 -36.11
N GLU A 918 -59.85 4.05 -34.89
CA GLU A 918 -60.30 3.42 -33.68
C GLU A 918 -61.40 4.27 -33.03
N LEU A 919 -62.57 3.68 -32.78
CA LEU A 919 -63.66 4.32 -32.03
C LEU A 919 -63.68 3.84 -30.59
N HIS A 920 -63.83 4.79 -29.68
CA HIS A 920 -63.85 4.57 -28.23
C HIS A 920 -64.96 5.36 -27.55
N THR A 921 -65.33 4.91 -26.35
CA THR A 921 -66.28 5.62 -25.48
C THR A 921 -65.55 6.58 -24.54
N ALA A 922 -65.91 7.86 -24.56
CA ALA A 922 -65.40 8.87 -23.61
C ALA A 922 -66.48 9.23 -22.57
N GLU A 923 -66.10 9.96 -21.50
CA GLU A 923 -67.01 10.36 -20.40
C GLU A 923 -68.34 10.98 -20.89
N GLU A 924 -68.30 11.73 -21.99
CA GLU A 924 -69.46 12.43 -22.58
C GLU A 924 -69.79 11.97 -24.03
N GLY A 925 -69.51 10.72 -24.42
CA GLY A 925 -69.93 10.18 -25.72
C GLY A 925 -68.89 9.29 -26.42
N TRP A 926 -68.63 9.58 -27.70
CA TRP A 926 -67.73 8.81 -28.57
C TRP A 926 -66.65 9.71 -29.16
N VAL A 927 -65.41 9.24 -29.15
CA VAL A 927 -64.26 9.87 -29.83
C VAL A 927 -63.67 8.89 -30.83
N TRP A 928 -62.85 9.39 -31.75
CA TRP A 928 -62.10 8.55 -32.67
C TRP A 928 -60.63 8.96 -32.71
N GLN A 929 -59.75 7.98 -32.90
CA GLN A 929 -58.32 8.17 -33.13
C GLN A 929 -57.93 7.47 -34.44
N LEU A 930 -57.02 8.09 -35.20
CA LEU A 930 -56.40 7.49 -36.37
C LEU A 930 -55.04 6.96 -35.95
N ILE A 931 -54.90 5.64 -35.93
CA ILE A 931 -53.66 4.95 -35.57
C ILE A 931 -52.99 4.45 -36.85
N ASP A 932 -51.66 4.59 -36.93
CA ASP A 932 -50.89 4.02 -38.03
C ASP A 932 -50.67 2.51 -37.88
N GLU A 933 -49.98 1.90 -38.84
CA GLU A 933 -49.66 0.46 -38.81
C GLU A 933 -48.67 0.06 -37.70
N TYR A 934 -48.00 1.04 -37.09
CA TYR A 934 -47.00 0.88 -36.03
C TYR A 934 -47.59 1.21 -34.64
N GLY A 935 -48.92 1.33 -34.52
CA GLY A 935 -49.58 1.59 -33.24
C GLY A 935 -49.55 3.06 -32.77
N ALA A 936 -49.03 4.00 -33.57
CA ALA A 936 -48.92 5.41 -33.19
C ALA A 936 -50.15 6.23 -33.59
N THR A 937 -50.65 7.07 -32.67
CA THR A 937 -51.79 7.96 -32.93
C THR A 937 -51.38 9.14 -33.80
N MET A 938 -51.83 9.13 -35.06
CA MET A 938 -51.54 10.18 -36.05
C MET A 938 -52.45 11.41 -35.90
N ALA A 939 -53.72 11.18 -35.56
CA ALA A 939 -54.74 12.21 -35.45
C ALA A 939 -55.85 11.76 -34.51
N GLU A 940 -56.51 12.70 -33.86
CA GLU A 940 -57.68 12.40 -33.01
C GLU A 940 -58.80 13.42 -33.23
N SER A 941 -60.02 13.05 -32.84
CA SER A 941 -61.16 13.95 -32.89
C SER A 941 -61.01 15.13 -31.94
N THR A 942 -61.21 16.34 -32.45
CA THR A 942 -61.21 17.60 -31.67
C THR A 942 -62.40 17.77 -30.72
N GLN A 943 -63.43 16.92 -30.85
CA GLN A 943 -64.66 16.99 -30.06
C GLN A 943 -65.22 15.60 -29.78
N THR A 944 -65.96 15.48 -28.67
CA THR A 944 -66.71 14.27 -28.32
C THR A 944 -68.09 14.27 -28.99
N TYR A 945 -68.48 13.15 -29.58
CA TYR A 945 -69.75 13.00 -30.28
C TYR A 945 -70.78 12.26 -29.42
N GLU A 946 -72.01 12.78 -29.30
CA GLU A 946 -73.07 12.17 -28.48
C GLU A 946 -73.43 10.72 -28.89
N THR A 947 -73.19 10.34 -30.16
CA THR A 947 -73.53 9.00 -30.66
C THR A 947 -72.42 8.41 -31.51
N ARG A 948 -72.27 7.07 -31.45
CA ARG A 948 -71.37 6.29 -32.32
C ARG A 948 -71.54 6.62 -33.80
N THR A 949 -72.78 6.80 -34.25
CA THR A 949 -73.06 7.16 -35.64
C THR A 949 -72.47 8.52 -36.01
N ALA A 950 -72.58 9.51 -35.12
CA ALA A 950 -72.02 10.84 -35.34
C ALA A 950 -70.48 10.84 -35.36
N ALA A 951 -69.83 10.12 -34.46
CA ALA A 951 -68.36 9.94 -34.49
C ALA A 951 -67.90 9.29 -35.80
N ARG A 952 -68.62 8.26 -36.26
CA ARG A 952 -68.34 7.58 -37.51
C ARG A 952 -68.62 8.45 -38.74
N GLU A 953 -69.64 9.30 -38.72
CA GLU A 953 -69.89 10.28 -39.79
C GLU A 953 -68.74 11.29 -39.87
N ALA A 954 -68.32 11.89 -38.75
CA ALA A 954 -67.20 12.81 -38.71
C ALA A 954 -65.88 12.20 -39.19
N MET A 955 -65.60 10.97 -38.76
CA MET A 955 -64.46 10.19 -39.26
C MET A 955 -64.51 9.98 -40.78
N ASN A 956 -65.68 9.63 -41.34
CA ASN A 956 -65.85 9.50 -42.78
C ASN A 956 -65.67 10.83 -43.52
N ASP A 957 -66.07 11.94 -42.90
CA ASP A 957 -65.86 13.28 -43.45
C ASP A 957 -64.36 13.62 -43.49
N VAL A 958 -63.60 13.33 -42.42
CA VAL A 958 -62.14 13.49 -42.43
C VAL A 958 -61.51 12.57 -43.50
N LYS A 959 -61.90 11.30 -43.56
CA LYS A 959 -61.39 10.34 -44.55
C LYS A 959 -61.68 10.78 -46.00
N ALA A 960 -62.82 11.41 -46.26
CA ALA A 960 -63.21 11.84 -47.60
C ALA A 960 -62.56 13.16 -48.04
N HIS A 961 -62.26 14.07 -47.11
CA HIS A 961 -61.87 15.45 -47.47
C HIS A 961 -60.44 15.83 -47.06
N ALA A 962 -59.82 15.14 -46.10
CA ALA A 962 -58.44 15.40 -45.68
C ALA A 962 -57.39 15.06 -46.74
N PRO A 963 -57.49 13.98 -47.56
CA PRO A 963 -56.45 13.64 -48.55
C PRO A 963 -56.16 14.77 -49.55
N ASP A 964 -57.21 15.50 -49.96
CA ASP A 964 -57.13 16.63 -50.90
C ASP A 964 -57.04 18.00 -50.20
N GLY A 965 -56.75 17.99 -48.89
CA GLY A 965 -56.76 19.21 -48.09
C GLY A 965 -55.50 20.06 -48.26
N TRP A 966 -55.66 21.38 -48.31
CA TRP A 966 -54.53 22.31 -48.46
C TRP A 966 -53.99 22.76 -47.09
N ILE A 967 -52.68 23.03 -47.03
CA ILE A 967 -51.99 23.45 -45.81
C ILE A 967 -52.03 24.98 -45.71
N THR A 968 -52.39 25.50 -44.54
CA THR A 968 -52.35 26.93 -44.22
C THR A 968 -51.63 27.13 -42.91
N PHE A 969 -50.70 28.07 -42.90
CA PHE A 969 -49.94 28.43 -41.70
C PHE A 969 -50.56 29.67 -41.06
N THR A 970 -50.78 29.59 -39.76
CA THR A 970 -51.26 30.69 -38.93
C THR A 970 -50.17 31.05 -37.92
N GLU A 971 -49.83 32.34 -37.89
CA GLU A 971 -48.91 32.90 -36.88
C GLU A 971 -49.55 32.95 -35.50
#